data_AF-A0A524CM54-F1
#
_entry.id   AF-A0A524CM54-F1
#
_cell.length_a   1.000
_cell.length_b   1.000
_cell.length_c   1.000
_cell.angle_alpha   90.00
_cell.angle_beta   90.00
_cell.angle_gamma   90.00
#
_symmetry.space_group_name_H-M   'P 1'
#
loop_
_entity.id
_entity.type
_entity.pdbx_description
1 polymer ?
#
loop_
_entity_poly.entity_id
_entity_poly.type
_entity_poly.pdbx_seq_one_letter_code
_entity_poly.pdbx_strand_id
1 'polypeptide(L)'
;MIFEKSIRVKFSLLIILLIVLSSSFFISNKSQNKDYFKDYNHHHLDRDLRGKAMESSISTNSYEWFQIWGGEDRERSETDYERNLDYLALDSSENVYVVGTTNSYGTGFWDISLLKYSPKGILLWNKTWGGTDIEKPKELVIDSSDNIYIAGETKSFGSGSYDIFLLKYESSGILMWNRTWGGIYGEVSQFPCGIVLDSSENIYISGNSFDITGSKSYYCLLKYNDQGDLLWNRTWGFESEDWCIDIAIDDSDNIYLTGLVTPQDQFPDSIMCIIKYNSSGIEQWNRTWGYSNSQIGKLVAVDSLNNVYVAGRIAGELARTDIFLIRYDMDGRLEWNVTWGDPIQNSWEDIFDIKIDSADNVIISGICDTYYGSGYGALFLLKFNESGNLKWEVFTSYGGNSLASIKIDSYDNIYIIGNFPKNGHDIYLAKISEEGFEIASISWGGDLYDGCSSLILDSKNNIYITGYTSSYGAGDNDIFLIKFSDLNISKILIDNNGITPGFMTWSQAVSENLCSGSGTLEDPFIIENFTMDGGIIIKNSNISSVIRNCTVSNLYTWPYQGIRLENVSNSLVYNNTYFNSESNGIYLKNCDKSINITKNIIRDIEGRGLYVESCSDVLISNNSISSDDNGILINFTNNSNIINNTVKSGSAGIYLISANKSLISLNNILNCDSNGILLSGNNHFNEILNNSISGSSEEAIRVESYCTNNNISNNLIDNNFGGLILDDSCSLNKIFNNTLKNNINFGISIADYCDDNMIVENTINNTLKFIGNPNPLAGILIDDSVRIEILNNIINNSEGFGIHLTCNNILYSYHNNISGNKINNNYNSGIHLEKCLYSHVSNNDLNKNQLNGITIRDCSNSNLTHNIIMNNNQIGIFIDNSSGIAQNNYAYNNSFINNVVHACDNGTNNYWDNGYLGNYWDDYLGKDEDDDNIGDTPYNISGTARSRDNFPIYNDGDDPPQIIIISPNVNDIYGENAPSFNLQIKSDIPVNTTWYTLYNGSDWSINYTLSKGQTSGYIDQELWDDCPNGTVIMRFYANDSLSYLGFSEIVIRKDISPPIIIINEPLEDQIFKMIPVPNYNFTIYETNIMAYWYRLKQGEIITENITFFTSSDGIKTGSIDEGAWNLMENGSLILEFYANDTEG
;
A
#
# COMPACT_ATOMS: atom_id res chain seq x y z
N MET A 1 -56.55 -19.36 -1.94
CA MET A 1 -56.21 -20.09 -0.70
C MET A 1 -54.75 -20.51 -0.81
N ILE A 2 -53.82 -19.66 -0.36
CA ILE A 2 -53.13 -19.72 0.96
C ILE A 2 -52.17 -20.92 1.06
N PHE A 3 -50.87 -20.62 0.87
CA PHE A 3 -49.69 -20.92 1.72
C PHE A 3 -49.49 -22.32 2.35
N GLU A 4 -48.37 -23.00 2.00
CA GLU A 4 -47.10 -23.18 2.77
C GLU A 4 -46.26 -24.33 2.16
N LYS A 5 -45.08 -24.09 1.57
CA LYS A 5 -43.70 -23.89 2.10
C LYS A 5 -42.84 -25.18 2.14
N SER A 6 -41.69 -25.06 1.44
CA SER A 6 -40.40 -25.76 1.61
C SER A 6 -40.08 -26.91 0.65
N ILE A 7 -39.29 -26.62 -0.39
CA ILE A 7 -37.91 -27.11 -0.59
C ILE A 7 -37.43 -26.58 -1.94
N ARG A 8 -36.43 -25.70 -1.84
CA ARG A 8 -35.67 -25.11 -2.94
C ARG A 8 -34.31 -25.82 -2.96
N VAL A 9 -33.76 -25.97 -4.16
CA VAL A 9 -32.34 -26.24 -4.46
C VAL A 9 -31.86 -27.70 -4.33
N LYS A 10 -31.94 -28.44 -5.44
CA LYS A 10 -30.87 -29.31 -5.97
C LYS A 10 -31.31 -29.86 -7.33
N PHE A 11 -30.90 -29.20 -8.41
CA PHE A 11 -30.54 -29.82 -9.71
C PHE A 11 -29.97 -28.73 -10.62
N SER A 12 -28.76 -28.27 -10.29
CA SER A 12 -27.88 -27.47 -11.15
C SER A 12 -26.46 -27.63 -10.62
N LEU A 13 -25.86 -28.80 -10.82
CA LEU A 13 -24.45 -29.08 -10.47
C LEU A 13 -23.98 -30.37 -11.14
N LEU A 14 -24.05 -30.35 -12.47
CA LEU A 14 -23.25 -31.19 -13.36
C LEU A 14 -23.37 -30.48 -14.72
N ILE A 15 -22.25 -30.09 -15.33
CA ILE A 15 -22.14 -29.14 -16.47
C ILE A 15 -21.86 -27.67 -16.05
N ILE A 16 -21.07 -27.44 -15.00
CA ILE A 16 -20.14 -26.28 -14.89
C ILE A 16 -18.89 -26.77 -14.16
N LEU A 17 -18.19 -27.75 -14.74
CA LEU A 17 -16.91 -28.23 -14.21
C LEU A 17 -15.94 -28.67 -15.33
N LEU A 18 -16.06 -28.05 -16.52
CA LEU A 18 -15.21 -28.38 -17.66
C LEU A 18 -14.79 -27.16 -18.52
N ILE A 19 -14.98 -25.92 -18.04
CA ILE A 19 -14.58 -24.69 -18.75
C ILE A 19 -13.85 -23.68 -17.83
N VAL A 20 -13.27 -24.10 -16.69
CA VAL A 20 -12.47 -23.18 -15.82
C VAL A 20 -11.08 -23.75 -15.49
N LEU A 21 -10.53 -24.63 -16.33
CA LEU A 21 -9.15 -25.10 -16.18
C LEU A 21 -8.45 -25.17 -17.53
N SER A 22 -8.21 -24.00 -18.15
CA SER A 22 -7.14 -23.81 -19.13
C SER A 22 -7.03 -22.34 -19.57
N SER A 23 -6.61 -21.42 -18.68
CA SER A 23 -6.10 -20.11 -19.12
C SER A 23 -5.42 -19.34 -17.98
N SER A 24 -4.33 -19.91 -17.46
CA SER A 24 -3.28 -19.12 -16.78
C SER A 24 -2.00 -19.91 -16.93
N PHE A 25 -1.14 -19.52 -17.86
CA PHE A 25 0.33 -19.63 -17.82
C PHE A 25 0.90 -19.27 -19.21
N PHE A 26 1.93 -18.42 -19.21
CA PHE A 26 2.72 -17.86 -20.32
C PHE A 26 2.25 -16.50 -20.91
N ILE A 27 2.67 -15.42 -20.24
CA ILE A 27 3.17 -14.24 -20.96
C ILE A 27 4.62 -14.06 -20.54
N SER A 28 5.54 -14.39 -21.45
CA SER A 28 6.94 -13.95 -21.39
C SER A 28 7.19 -13.02 -22.56
N ASN A 29 7.70 -11.83 -22.24
CA ASN A 29 8.26 -10.83 -23.16
C ASN A 29 9.02 -11.44 -24.35
N LYS A 30 8.72 -10.96 -25.56
CA LYS A 30 9.75 -10.73 -26.57
C LYS A 30 9.31 -9.67 -27.59
N SER A 31 10.15 -8.65 -27.64
CA SER A 31 10.14 -7.50 -28.54
C SER A 31 10.55 -7.84 -29.98
N GLN A 32 10.14 -6.94 -30.89
CA GLN A 32 10.71 -6.63 -32.22
C GLN A 32 10.49 -7.63 -33.37
N ASN A 33 9.69 -7.22 -34.36
CA ASN A 33 10.25 -6.74 -35.64
C ASN A 33 9.24 -5.94 -36.46
N LYS A 34 9.74 -4.88 -37.09
CA LYS A 34 9.12 -4.07 -38.13
C LYS A 34 8.80 -4.93 -39.36
N ASP A 35 7.64 -4.69 -39.98
CA ASP A 35 7.58 -4.43 -41.43
C ASP A 35 6.26 -3.76 -41.84
N TYR A 36 6.40 -2.77 -42.71
CA TYR A 36 5.36 -1.89 -43.25
C TYR A 36 4.54 -2.55 -44.37
N PHE A 37 3.33 -1.99 -44.56
CA PHE A 37 2.43 -2.01 -45.73
C PHE A 37 1.23 -2.97 -45.76
N LYS A 38 0.05 -2.32 -45.83
CA LYS A 38 -1.19 -2.68 -46.53
C LYS A 38 -1.92 -3.94 -46.05
N ASP A 39 -3.01 -3.72 -45.33
CA ASP A 39 -4.33 -4.26 -45.74
C ASP A 39 -5.45 -3.43 -45.07
N TYR A 40 -6.05 -2.55 -45.85
CA TYR A 40 -7.38 -1.99 -45.59
C TYR A 40 -8.41 -3.04 -46.00
N ASN A 41 -9.52 -3.11 -45.25
CA ASN A 41 -10.66 -4.02 -45.39
C ASN A 41 -10.54 -5.31 -44.55
N HIS A 42 -10.86 -5.24 -43.25
CA HIS A 42 -11.63 -6.30 -42.56
C HIS A 42 -11.90 -6.03 -41.06
N HIS A 43 -12.27 -4.82 -40.62
CA HIS A 43 -12.77 -4.62 -39.24
C HIS A 43 -13.88 -3.56 -39.13
N HIS A 44 -14.97 -3.74 -39.88
CA HIS A 44 -16.07 -2.76 -39.98
C HIS A 44 -17.36 -3.14 -39.20
N LEU A 45 -17.36 -4.21 -38.41
CA LEU A 45 -18.55 -4.69 -37.69
C LEU A 45 -18.40 -4.73 -36.16
N ASP A 46 -17.26 -4.34 -35.61
CA ASP A 46 -16.93 -4.45 -34.17
C ASP A 46 -16.81 -3.09 -33.45
N ARG A 47 -16.84 -1.96 -34.17
CA ARG A 47 -16.64 -0.60 -33.60
C ARG A 47 -17.88 -0.08 -32.85
N ASP A 48 -19.07 -0.33 -33.39
CA ASP A 48 -20.35 0.18 -32.83
C ASP A 48 -20.77 -0.56 -31.53
N LEU A 49 -20.27 -1.77 -31.31
CA LEU A 49 -20.48 -2.54 -30.07
C LEU A 49 -19.47 -2.18 -28.97
N ARG A 50 -18.27 -1.69 -29.32
CA ARG A 50 -17.26 -1.26 -28.34
C ARG A 50 -17.65 0.03 -27.62
N GLY A 51 -18.28 0.98 -28.31
CA GLY A 51 -18.80 2.20 -27.68
C GLY A 51 -19.85 1.95 -26.58
N LYS A 52 -20.60 0.84 -26.66
CA LYS A 52 -21.55 0.40 -25.62
C LYS A 52 -20.99 -0.66 -24.66
N ALA A 53 -20.00 -1.44 -25.07
CA ALA A 53 -19.36 -2.44 -24.22
C ALA A 53 -18.27 -1.83 -23.30
N MET A 54 -17.64 -0.71 -23.69
CA MET A 54 -16.66 0.01 -22.88
C MET A 54 -17.25 0.76 -21.68
N GLU A 55 -18.57 1.00 -21.63
CA GLU A 55 -19.24 1.43 -20.38
C GLU A 55 -19.04 0.43 -19.24
N SER A 56 -18.64 -0.81 -19.54
CA SER A 56 -18.50 -1.89 -18.55
C SER A 56 -17.07 -2.32 -18.21
N SER A 57 -16.02 -1.71 -18.81
CA SER A 57 -14.64 -2.18 -18.61
C SER A 57 -13.53 -1.12 -18.64
N ILE A 58 -13.84 0.16 -18.46
CA ILE A 58 -12.82 1.20 -18.24
C ILE A 58 -13.13 1.90 -16.93
N SER A 59 -12.08 2.15 -16.14
CA SER A 59 -12.10 2.99 -14.94
C SER A 59 -13.02 4.20 -15.14
N THR A 60 -13.76 4.58 -14.10
CA THR A 60 -14.71 5.69 -14.08
C THR A 60 -13.99 7.02 -14.34
N ASN A 61 -13.64 7.30 -15.59
CA ASN A 61 -13.04 8.56 -16.00
C ASN A 61 -14.10 9.65 -15.89
N SER A 62 -13.79 10.64 -15.07
CA SER A 62 -14.63 11.67 -14.48
C SER A 62 -15.09 12.77 -15.45
N TYR A 63 -15.61 12.40 -16.63
CA TYR A 63 -16.37 13.31 -17.48
C TYR A 63 -17.87 13.28 -17.13
N GLU A 64 -18.56 14.40 -17.29
CA GLU A 64 -20.02 14.45 -17.10
C GLU A 64 -20.74 13.77 -18.26
N TRP A 65 -20.29 14.03 -19.48
CA TRP A 65 -20.77 13.42 -20.71
C TRP A 65 -19.76 13.67 -21.84
N PHE A 66 -19.84 12.85 -22.89
CA PHE A 66 -19.16 13.10 -24.15
C PHE A 66 -20.09 12.76 -25.32
N GLN A 67 -19.83 13.32 -26.48
CA GLN A 67 -20.56 13.15 -27.73
C GLN A 67 -19.58 12.94 -28.87
N ILE A 68 -19.97 12.12 -29.85
CA ILE A 68 -19.21 11.88 -31.08
C ILE A 68 -20.11 12.24 -32.26
N TRP A 69 -19.52 12.85 -33.27
CA TRP A 69 -20.20 13.22 -34.49
C TRP A 69 -19.28 12.99 -35.70
N GLY A 70 -19.75 12.17 -36.64
CA GLY A 70 -19.08 11.85 -37.89
C GLY A 70 -19.70 10.62 -38.56
N GLY A 71 -19.21 10.27 -39.75
CA GLY A 71 -19.73 9.20 -40.61
C GLY A 71 -18.72 8.08 -40.87
N GLU A 72 -18.86 7.37 -41.99
CA GLU A 72 -17.92 6.29 -42.34
C GLU A 72 -16.60 6.80 -42.94
N ASP A 73 -16.60 8.04 -43.46
CA ASP A 73 -15.40 8.70 -43.97
C ASP A 73 -14.72 9.48 -42.83
N ARG A 74 -13.56 10.09 -43.13
CA ARG A 74 -12.83 10.90 -42.15
C ARG A 74 -13.43 12.30 -42.02
N GLU A 75 -13.33 12.90 -40.84
CA GLU A 75 -13.82 14.27 -40.59
C GLU A 75 -12.66 15.28 -40.57
N ARG A 76 -11.42 14.77 -40.57
CA ARG A 76 -10.18 15.56 -40.68
C ARG A 76 -9.18 15.05 -41.73
N SER A 77 -8.54 15.98 -42.45
CA SER A 77 -7.44 15.71 -43.40
C SER A 77 -6.09 15.43 -42.70
N GLU A 78 -5.32 14.45 -43.19
CA GLU A 78 -3.96 14.11 -42.70
C GLU A 78 -2.88 15.14 -43.06
N THR A 79 -3.12 16.05 -44.02
CA THR A 79 -2.06 16.95 -44.51
C THR A 79 -1.78 18.15 -43.61
N ASP A 80 -2.61 18.38 -42.59
CA ASP A 80 -2.57 19.58 -41.74
C ASP A 80 -1.95 19.23 -40.37
N TYR A 81 -0.67 18.85 -40.41
CA TYR A 81 0.12 18.41 -39.24
C TYR A 81 0.35 19.51 -38.18
N GLU A 82 0.00 20.78 -38.45
CA GLU A 82 0.45 21.89 -37.60
C GLU A 82 -0.61 22.67 -36.81
N ARG A 83 -1.95 22.54 -37.01
CA ARG A 83 -2.91 23.50 -36.37
C ARG A 83 -4.32 22.96 -36.03
N ASN A 84 -5.03 23.73 -35.19
CA ASN A 84 -6.43 23.57 -34.78
C ASN A 84 -7.36 23.50 -35.99
N LEU A 85 -8.15 22.44 -36.09
CA LEU A 85 -9.20 22.33 -37.12
C LEU A 85 -10.60 22.40 -36.54
N ASP A 86 -10.73 22.26 -35.22
CA ASP A 86 -12.00 22.40 -34.53
C ASP A 86 -11.90 23.48 -33.45
N TYR A 87 -12.97 24.27 -33.34
CA TYR A 87 -13.03 25.42 -32.45
C TYR A 87 -14.34 25.41 -31.65
N LEU A 88 -14.27 25.93 -30.42
CA LEU A 88 -15.39 25.98 -29.50
C LEU A 88 -15.80 27.41 -29.15
N ALA A 89 -17.10 27.62 -28.97
CA ALA A 89 -17.66 28.83 -28.36
C ALA A 89 -18.90 28.51 -27.52
N LEU A 90 -19.26 29.40 -26.58
CA LEU A 90 -20.48 29.34 -25.79
C LEU A 90 -21.40 30.51 -26.13
N ASP A 91 -22.72 30.27 -26.21
CA ASP A 91 -23.70 31.36 -26.16
C ASP A 91 -24.01 31.80 -24.73
N SER A 92 -24.81 32.85 -24.59
CA SER A 92 -25.29 33.39 -23.31
C SER A 92 -26.03 32.39 -22.41
N SER A 93 -26.49 31.27 -22.98
CA SER A 93 -27.16 30.17 -22.29
C SER A 93 -26.25 28.95 -22.06
N GLU A 94 -24.94 29.11 -22.26
CA GLU A 94 -23.90 28.08 -22.14
C GLU A 94 -24.09 26.89 -23.09
N ASN A 95 -24.84 27.05 -24.20
CA ASN A 95 -24.83 26.04 -25.25
C ASN A 95 -23.49 26.07 -25.98
N VAL A 96 -22.96 24.89 -26.27
CA VAL A 96 -21.65 24.70 -26.87
C VAL A 96 -21.78 24.63 -28.38
N TYR A 97 -21.01 25.44 -29.09
CA TYR A 97 -20.84 25.35 -30.53
C TYR A 97 -19.52 24.68 -30.83
N VAL A 98 -19.55 23.70 -31.73
CA VAL A 98 -18.36 23.06 -32.29
C VAL A 98 -18.35 23.35 -33.78
N VAL A 99 -17.29 23.97 -34.28
CA VAL A 99 -17.05 24.06 -35.72
C VAL A 99 -15.85 23.17 -36.06
N GLY A 100 -15.95 22.42 -37.15
CA GLY A 100 -14.89 21.55 -37.66
C GLY A 100 -15.10 21.26 -39.15
N THR A 101 -14.42 20.23 -39.67
CA THR A 101 -14.62 19.76 -41.05
C THR A 101 -15.34 18.41 -41.09
N THR A 102 -15.87 18.04 -42.25
CA THR A 102 -16.45 16.72 -42.48
C THR A 102 -16.27 16.30 -43.94
N ASN A 103 -15.86 15.05 -44.18
CA ASN A 103 -15.91 14.45 -45.51
C ASN A 103 -17.12 13.53 -45.67
N SER A 104 -17.74 13.13 -44.56
CA SER A 104 -18.91 12.26 -44.52
C SER A 104 -20.21 12.98 -44.91
N TYR A 105 -20.29 14.30 -44.67
CA TYR A 105 -21.53 15.06 -44.85
C TYR A 105 -21.31 16.35 -45.64
N GLY A 106 -21.87 16.44 -46.84
CA GLY A 106 -21.86 17.66 -47.64
C GLY A 106 -21.77 17.40 -49.14
N THR A 107 -21.17 18.31 -49.90
CA THR A 107 -21.17 18.29 -51.37
C THR A 107 -19.79 18.17 -52.00
N GLY A 108 -18.78 17.73 -51.25
CA GLY A 108 -17.43 17.65 -51.81
C GLY A 108 -16.42 17.04 -50.87
N PHE A 109 -15.18 17.52 -50.98
CA PHE A 109 -14.09 17.12 -50.11
C PHE A 109 -13.95 18.13 -48.98
N TRP A 110 -14.14 17.70 -47.73
CA TRP A 110 -13.98 18.54 -46.52
C TRP A 110 -14.88 19.79 -46.51
N ASP A 111 -16.14 19.61 -46.17
CA ASP A 111 -17.10 20.69 -45.91
C ASP A 111 -17.04 21.14 -44.43
N ILE A 112 -17.51 22.33 -44.10
CA ILE A 112 -17.62 22.80 -42.71
C ILE A 112 -18.76 22.06 -42.01
N SER A 113 -18.54 21.62 -40.78
CA SER A 113 -19.58 21.18 -39.84
C SER A 113 -19.71 22.18 -38.70
N LEU A 114 -20.94 22.62 -38.40
CA LEU A 114 -21.29 23.43 -37.24
C LEU A 114 -22.32 22.69 -36.40
N LEU A 115 -21.96 22.35 -35.17
CA LEU A 115 -22.78 21.61 -34.22
C LEU A 115 -23.16 22.51 -33.05
N LYS A 116 -24.40 22.40 -32.56
CA LYS A 116 -24.83 23.05 -31.31
C LYS A 116 -25.32 22.01 -30.31
N TYR A 117 -24.73 21.99 -29.13
CA TYR A 117 -25.11 21.14 -28.01
C TYR A 117 -25.61 21.97 -26.83
N SER A 118 -26.62 21.47 -26.12
CA SER A 118 -26.99 22.03 -24.82
C SER A 118 -25.90 21.76 -23.76
N PRO A 119 -25.88 22.49 -22.62
CA PRO A 119 -24.96 22.21 -21.52
C PRO A 119 -25.02 20.77 -20.97
N LYS A 120 -26.08 20.02 -21.29
CA LYS A 120 -26.32 18.63 -20.91
C LYS A 120 -25.88 17.60 -21.96
N GLY A 121 -25.17 18.02 -23.01
CA GLY A 121 -24.68 17.14 -24.07
C GLY A 121 -25.72 16.73 -25.11
N ILE A 122 -26.94 17.29 -25.07
CA ILE A 122 -27.97 17.01 -26.08
C ILE A 122 -27.69 17.85 -27.33
N LEU A 123 -27.50 17.19 -28.48
CA LEU A 123 -27.41 17.84 -29.79
C LEU A 123 -28.72 18.56 -30.10
N LEU A 124 -28.67 19.88 -30.24
CA LEU A 124 -29.84 20.72 -30.56
C LEU A 124 -30.03 20.81 -32.07
N TRP A 125 -28.94 21.02 -32.82
CA TRP A 125 -28.93 21.00 -34.28
C TRP A 125 -27.49 20.88 -34.82
N ASN A 126 -27.36 20.48 -36.09
CA ASN A 126 -26.12 20.53 -36.86
C ASN A 126 -26.36 21.17 -38.23
N LYS A 127 -25.32 21.76 -38.81
CA LYS A 127 -25.30 22.38 -40.14
C LYS A 127 -24.01 22.02 -40.86
N THR A 128 -24.12 21.84 -42.17
CA THR A 128 -22.96 21.73 -43.06
C THR A 128 -22.94 22.88 -44.06
N TRP A 129 -21.75 23.34 -44.41
CA TRP A 129 -21.55 24.39 -45.41
C TRP A 129 -20.29 24.13 -46.21
N GLY A 130 -20.42 24.11 -47.54
CA GLY A 130 -19.31 23.94 -48.46
C GLY A 130 -19.80 23.62 -49.88
N GLY A 131 -18.88 23.35 -50.78
CA GLY A 131 -19.13 23.05 -52.18
C GLY A 131 -18.43 21.78 -52.65
N THR A 132 -17.83 21.78 -53.85
CA THR A 132 -17.23 20.57 -54.43
C THR A 132 -15.77 20.34 -54.03
N ASP A 133 -15.13 21.32 -53.38
CA ASP A 133 -13.72 21.35 -53.00
C ASP A 133 -13.61 21.74 -51.52
N ILE A 134 -12.39 22.02 -51.04
CA ILE A 134 -12.07 22.07 -49.60
C ILE A 134 -12.49 23.40 -48.94
N GLU A 135 -13.22 23.28 -47.82
CA GLU A 135 -13.47 24.35 -46.86
C GLU A 135 -12.75 24.09 -45.53
N LYS A 136 -12.10 25.11 -44.98
CA LYS A 136 -11.36 25.03 -43.71
C LYS A 136 -11.81 26.14 -42.76
N PRO A 137 -12.57 25.84 -41.69
CA PRO A 137 -12.83 26.82 -40.65
C PRO A 137 -11.52 27.15 -39.92
N LYS A 138 -11.33 28.43 -39.58
CA LYS A 138 -10.13 28.89 -38.86
C LYS A 138 -10.44 29.46 -37.48
N GLU A 139 -11.65 29.95 -37.27
CA GLU A 139 -12.11 30.43 -35.96
C GLU A 139 -13.63 30.69 -36.00
N LEU A 140 -14.27 30.72 -34.83
CA LEU A 140 -15.63 31.23 -34.66
C LEU A 140 -15.72 32.23 -33.50
N VAL A 141 -16.63 33.19 -33.63
CA VAL A 141 -17.01 34.14 -32.56
C VAL A 141 -18.52 34.24 -32.46
N ILE A 142 -19.01 34.63 -31.28
CA ILE A 142 -20.44 34.79 -30.99
C ILE A 142 -20.68 36.23 -30.54
N ASP A 143 -21.65 36.91 -31.15
CA ASP A 143 -22.05 38.26 -30.73
C ASP A 143 -22.96 38.25 -29.50
N SER A 144 -23.19 39.42 -28.92
CA SER A 144 -24.09 39.59 -27.76
C SER A 144 -25.56 39.18 -28.00
N SER A 145 -25.96 38.91 -29.26
CA SER A 145 -27.28 38.39 -29.64
C SER A 145 -27.26 36.88 -29.94
N ASP A 146 -26.18 36.19 -29.57
CA ASP A 146 -25.93 34.77 -29.80
C ASP A 146 -25.86 34.38 -31.29
N ASN A 147 -25.58 35.32 -32.21
CA ASN A 147 -25.30 34.97 -33.61
C ASN A 147 -23.87 34.44 -33.74
N ILE A 148 -23.69 33.44 -34.59
CA ILE A 148 -22.41 32.79 -34.83
C ILE A 148 -21.77 33.34 -36.09
N TYR A 149 -20.52 33.78 -36.00
CA TYR A 149 -19.68 34.15 -37.14
C TYR A 149 -18.54 33.16 -37.28
N ILE A 150 -18.33 32.66 -38.50
CA ILE A 150 -17.26 31.70 -38.80
C ILE A 150 -16.45 32.28 -39.94
N ALA A 151 -15.14 32.39 -39.74
CA ALA A 151 -14.20 32.75 -40.80
C ALA A 151 -13.29 31.57 -41.14
N GLY A 152 -12.84 31.55 -42.39
CA GLY A 152 -11.88 30.56 -42.83
C GLY A 152 -11.61 30.63 -44.33
N GLU A 153 -11.18 29.50 -44.88
CA GLU A 153 -10.78 29.39 -46.28
C GLU A 153 -11.73 28.49 -47.05
N THR A 154 -12.06 28.85 -48.28
CA THR A 154 -12.88 28.04 -49.18
C THR A 154 -12.19 27.93 -50.52
N LYS A 155 -12.20 26.73 -51.10
CA LYS A 155 -11.77 26.47 -52.48
C LYS A 155 -12.96 26.22 -53.41
N SER A 156 -14.16 26.09 -52.84
CA SER A 156 -15.40 25.92 -53.57
C SER A 156 -16.04 27.23 -54.03
N PHE A 157 -15.85 28.33 -53.29
CA PHE A 157 -16.53 29.60 -53.53
C PHE A 157 -15.54 30.76 -53.65
N GLY A 158 -15.74 31.60 -54.65
CA GLY A 158 -14.82 32.71 -54.93
C GLY A 158 -14.17 32.56 -56.31
N SER A 159 -12.96 33.07 -56.48
CA SER A 159 -12.32 33.14 -57.78
C SER A 159 -10.83 32.85 -57.65
N GLY A 160 -10.40 31.61 -57.88
CA GLY A 160 -8.99 31.27 -57.90
C GLY A 160 -8.70 29.99 -57.14
N SER A 161 -7.73 30.05 -56.23
CA SER A 161 -7.39 28.95 -55.31
C SER A 161 -8.26 29.06 -54.05
N TYR A 162 -7.68 29.16 -52.85
CA TYR A 162 -8.42 29.45 -51.62
C TYR A 162 -8.80 30.93 -51.55
N ASP A 163 -10.05 31.23 -51.19
CA ASP A 163 -10.56 32.57 -50.86
C ASP A 163 -10.95 32.61 -49.36
N ILE A 164 -10.97 33.80 -48.74
CA ILE A 164 -11.49 33.97 -47.37
C ILE A 164 -13.02 33.89 -47.41
N PHE A 165 -13.64 33.11 -46.53
CA PHE A 165 -15.10 33.16 -46.30
C PHE A 165 -15.44 33.79 -44.95
N LEU A 166 -16.65 34.35 -44.87
CA LEU A 166 -17.31 34.73 -43.62
C LEU A 166 -18.77 34.26 -43.66
N LEU A 167 -19.18 33.47 -42.67
CA LEU A 167 -20.57 33.01 -42.49
C LEU A 167 -21.19 33.70 -41.28
N LYS A 168 -22.48 34.03 -41.36
CA LYS A 168 -23.30 34.40 -40.20
C LYS A 168 -24.48 33.45 -40.05
N TYR A 169 -24.60 32.82 -38.89
CA TYR A 169 -25.76 32.04 -38.49
C TYR A 169 -26.48 32.71 -37.32
N GLU A 170 -27.81 32.59 -37.28
CA GLU A 170 -28.56 32.82 -36.04
C GLU A 170 -28.30 31.68 -35.04
N SER A 171 -28.56 31.95 -33.75
CA SER A 171 -28.52 30.94 -32.67
C SER A 171 -29.43 29.72 -32.91
N SER A 172 -30.42 29.85 -33.80
CA SER A 172 -31.34 28.82 -34.29
C SER A 172 -30.71 27.86 -35.32
N GLY A 173 -29.52 28.17 -35.84
CA GLY A 173 -28.83 27.44 -36.90
C GLY A 173 -29.27 27.84 -38.32
N ILE A 174 -29.98 28.95 -38.48
CA ILE A 174 -30.35 29.50 -39.80
C ILE A 174 -29.17 30.32 -40.34
N LEU A 175 -28.68 29.98 -41.54
CA LEU A 175 -27.69 30.78 -42.26
C LEU A 175 -28.32 32.09 -42.74
N MET A 176 -27.85 33.22 -42.23
CA MET A 176 -28.34 34.55 -42.59
C MET A 176 -27.71 35.02 -43.90
N TRP A 177 -26.39 34.93 -44.00
CA TRP A 177 -25.63 35.31 -45.17
C TRP A 177 -24.23 34.68 -45.15
N ASN A 178 -23.61 34.61 -46.33
CA ASN A 178 -22.20 34.28 -46.50
C ASN A 178 -21.52 35.36 -47.37
N ARG A 179 -20.21 35.54 -47.17
CA ARG A 179 -19.34 36.38 -47.98
C ARG A 179 -18.09 35.61 -48.33
N THR A 180 -17.56 35.88 -49.52
CA THR A 180 -16.21 35.46 -49.91
C THR A 180 -15.40 36.69 -50.31
N TRP A 181 -14.11 36.65 -50.04
CA TRP A 181 -13.19 37.72 -50.37
C TRP A 181 -11.89 37.13 -50.90
N GLY A 182 -11.57 37.47 -52.15
CA GLY A 182 -10.34 37.03 -52.78
C GLY A 182 -10.25 37.24 -54.31
N GLY A 183 -9.13 36.84 -54.90
CA GLY A 183 -8.73 37.12 -56.28
C GLY A 183 -8.13 35.91 -57.03
N ILE A 184 -7.97 36.01 -58.35
CA ILE A 184 -7.73 34.86 -59.27
C ILE A 184 -6.53 33.94 -58.96
N TYR A 185 -5.57 34.38 -58.14
CA TYR A 185 -4.39 33.60 -57.74
C TYR A 185 -4.57 32.91 -56.37
N GLY A 186 -5.68 33.20 -55.68
CA GLY A 186 -6.04 32.74 -54.35
C GLY A 186 -5.25 33.40 -53.23
N GLU A 187 -5.94 33.63 -52.13
CA GLU A 187 -5.50 34.06 -50.82
C GLU A 187 -5.05 32.82 -50.06
N VAL A 188 -3.97 32.18 -50.53
CA VAL A 188 -3.37 31.06 -49.81
C VAL A 188 -2.85 31.55 -48.46
N SER A 189 -3.15 30.81 -47.40
CA SER A 189 -2.31 30.80 -46.22
C SER A 189 -1.92 29.36 -45.89
N GLN A 190 -0.69 29.16 -45.42
CA GLN A 190 -0.38 28.02 -44.56
C GLN A 190 -0.84 28.31 -43.10
N PHE A 191 -1.35 29.52 -42.81
CA PHE A 191 -1.53 30.08 -41.46
C PHE A 191 -2.88 30.80 -41.29
N PRO A 192 -3.66 30.47 -40.24
CA PRO A 192 -5.07 30.83 -40.11
C PRO A 192 -5.34 32.33 -40.24
N CYS A 193 -6.52 32.63 -40.79
CA CYS A 193 -7.20 33.90 -40.65
C CYS A 193 -7.85 33.94 -39.26
N GLY A 194 -7.62 34.97 -38.45
CA GLY A 194 -8.31 35.17 -37.18
C GLY A 194 -9.53 36.07 -37.32
N ILE A 195 -10.48 35.98 -36.39
CA ILE A 195 -11.72 36.77 -36.38
C ILE A 195 -11.98 37.39 -35.00
N VAL A 196 -12.26 38.69 -34.96
CA VAL A 196 -12.63 39.41 -33.72
C VAL A 196 -13.81 40.34 -33.97
N LEU A 197 -14.55 40.66 -32.90
CA LEU A 197 -15.66 41.61 -32.92
C LEU A 197 -15.26 42.89 -32.17
N ASP A 198 -15.62 44.05 -32.70
CA ASP A 198 -15.51 45.31 -31.95
C ASP A 198 -16.70 45.51 -31.00
N SER A 199 -16.62 46.51 -30.13
CA SER A 199 -17.67 46.88 -29.17
C SER A 199 -19.04 47.20 -29.82
N SER A 200 -19.05 47.43 -31.14
CA SER A 200 -20.25 47.66 -31.95
C SER A 200 -20.65 46.44 -32.79
N GLU A 201 -20.09 45.26 -32.49
CA GLU A 201 -20.33 43.98 -33.16
C GLU A 201 -19.95 43.97 -34.66
N ASN A 202 -19.04 44.85 -35.09
CA ASN A 202 -18.45 44.74 -36.42
C ASN A 202 -17.38 43.65 -36.44
N ILE A 203 -17.33 42.94 -37.56
CA ILE A 203 -16.47 41.78 -37.74
C ILE A 203 -15.15 42.21 -38.38
N TYR A 204 -14.05 41.82 -37.76
CA TYR A 204 -12.70 41.98 -38.29
C TYR A 204 -12.10 40.62 -38.61
N ILE A 205 -11.53 40.49 -39.82
CA ILE A 205 -10.87 39.26 -40.25
C ILE A 205 -9.46 39.61 -40.70
N SER A 206 -8.47 38.96 -40.09
CA SER A 206 -7.09 38.97 -40.59
C SER A 206 -6.90 37.90 -41.64
N GLY A 207 -5.95 38.08 -42.55
CA GLY A 207 -5.62 37.09 -43.56
C GLY A 207 -4.50 37.56 -44.47
N ASN A 208 -4.40 36.92 -45.63
CA ASN A 208 -3.36 37.22 -46.62
C ASN A 208 -4.01 37.56 -47.96
N SER A 209 -3.37 38.45 -48.72
CA SER A 209 -3.79 38.83 -50.08
C SER A 209 -2.62 38.77 -51.03
N PHE A 210 -2.83 38.38 -52.28
CA PHE A 210 -1.75 38.25 -53.26
C PHE A 210 -1.73 39.39 -54.27
N ASP A 211 -0.54 39.70 -54.79
CA ASP A 211 -0.40 40.58 -55.93
C ASP A 211 -1.03 39.98 -57.22
N ILE A 212 -1.18 40.81 -58.26
CA ILE A 212 -1.76 40.40 -59.55
C ILE A 212 -0.94 39.34 -60.30
N THR A 213 0.22 38.95 -59.79
CA THR A 213 1.05 37.88 -60.36
C THR A 213 1.04 36.61 -59.52
N GLY A 214 0.39 36.62 -58.34
CA GLY A 214 0.39 35.51 -57.39
C GLY A 214 1.76 35.23 -56.77
N SER A 215 2.68 36.19 -56.85
CA SER A 215 4.10 36.03 -56.48
C SER A 215 4.48 36.70 -55.17
N LYS A 216 3.60 37.53 -54.62
CA LYS A 216 3.81 38.28 -53.37
C LYS A 216 2.56 38.22 -52.53
N SER A 217 2.72 38.09 -51.22
CA SER A 217 1.61 38.09 -50.26
C SER A 217 1.74 39.28 -49.32
N TYR A 218 0.62 39.91 -49.01
CA TYR A 218 0.47 41.03 -48.09
C TYR A 218 -0.51 40.64 -46.99
N TYR A 219 -0.34 41.20 -45.80
CA TYR A 219 -1.36 41.14 -44.74
C TYR A 219 -2.65 41.73 -45.29
N CYS A 220 -3.77 41.16 -44.90
CA CYS A 220 -5.10 41.66 -45.20
C CYS A 220 -5.89 41.82 -43.89
N LEU A 221 -6.60 42.95 -43.78
CA LEU A 221 -7.58 43.20 -42.72
C LEU A 221 -8.89 43.63 -43.35
N LEU A 222 -9.95 42.86 -43.10
CA LEU A 222 -11.30 43.14 -43.57
C LEU A 222 -12.16 43.59 -42.40
N LYS A 223 -12.97 44.64 -42.59
CA LYS A 223 -14.03 45.04 -41.66
C LYS A 223 -15.40 44.91 -42.30
N TYR A 224 -16.29 44.13 -41.70
CA TYR A 224 -17.69 43.99 -42.08
C TYR A 224 -18.62 44.50 -40.97
N ASN A 225 -19.80 44.98 -41.32
CA ASN A 225 -20.89 45.17 -40.34
C ASN A 225 -21.67 43.86 -40.12
N ASP A 226 -22.61 43.87 -39.18
CA ASP A 226 -23.46 42.74 -38.83
C ASP A 226 -24.45 42.32 -39.94
N GLN A 227 -24.68 43.17 -40.96
CA GLN A 227 -25.41 42.82 -42.19
C GLN A 227 -24.53 42.14 -43.26
N GLY A 228 -23.22 42.04 -43.03
CA GLY A 228 -22.25 41.46 -43.95
C GLY A 228 -21.82 42.41 -45.07
N ASP A 229 -22.02 43.71 -44.93
CA ASP A 229 -21.46 44.70 -45.85
C ASP A 229 -20.01 44.98 -45.49
N LEU A 230 -19.12 44.90 -46.49
CA LEU A 230 -17.71 45.28 -46.32
C LEU A 230 -17.62 46.79 -46.13
N LEU A 231 -17.24 47.23 -44.94
CA LEU A 231 -17.07 48.65 -44.60
C LEU A 231 -15.75 49.18 -45.17
N TRP A 232 -14.67 48.42 -45.01
CA TRP A 232 -13.36 48.71 -45.60
C TRP A 232 -12.45 47.48 -45.56
N ASN A 233 -11.39 47.49 -46.37
CA ASN A 233 -10.27 46.55 -46.30
C ASN A 233 -8.93 47.30 -46.27
N ARG A 234 -7.90 46.68 -45.70
CA ARG A 234 -6.51 47.15 -45.72
C ARG A 234 -5.61 46.03 -46.14
N THR A 235 -4.61 46.35 -46.96
CA THR A 235 -3.49 45.47 -47.23
C THR A 235 -2.19 46.13 -46.81
N TRP A 236 -1.23 45.34 -46.33
CA TRP A 236 0.03 45.85 -45.81
C TRP A 236 1.15 44.82 -45.99
N GLY A 237 2.32 45.25 -46.43
CA GLY A 237 3.48 44.38 -46.61
C GLY A 237 4.56 45.01 -47.50
N PHE A 238 5.60 44.24 -47.78
CA PHE A 238 6.75 44.55 -48.62
C PHE A 238 6.62 43.86 -49.99
N GLU A 239 7.67 43.99 -50.82
CA GLU A 239 7.69 43.47 -52.19
C GLU A 239 7.99 41.95 -52.28
N SER A 240 7.63 41.17 -51.25
CA SER A 240 7.99 39.75 -51.02
C SER A 240 6.82 38.96 -50.40
N GLU A 241 7.06 37.76 -49.87
CA GLU A 241 6.05 36.98 -49.13
C GLU A 241 5.97 37.47 -47.66
N ASP A 242 4.84 38.08 -47.31
CA ASP A 242 4.45 38.44 -45.95
C ASP A 242 3.20 37.67 -45.52
N TRP A 243 3.18 37.16 -44.29
CA TRP A 243 2.05 36.41 -43.77
C TRP A 243 1.53 36.96 -42.45
N CYS A 244 0.26 37.33 -42.41
CA CYS A 244 -0.49 37.60 -41.19
C CYS A 244 -0.96 36.28 -40.58
N ILE A 245 -0.81 36.14 -39.27
CA ILE A 245 -1.04 34.89 -38.55
C ILE A 245 -2.10 35.03 -37.45
N ASP A 246 -2.11 36.16 -36.74
CA ASP A 246 -2.99 36.37 -35.59
C ASP A 246 -3.44 37.83 -35.45
N ILE A 247 -4.60 38.01 -34.81
CA ILE A 247 -5.29 39.28 -34.62
C ILE A 247 -5.79 39.42 -33.18
N ALA A 248 -5.57 40.60 -32.58
CA ALA A 248 -6.17 40.97 -31.31
C ALA A 248 -6.88 42.32 -31.42
N ILE A 249 -7.84 42.54 -30.53
CA ILE A 249 -8.54 43.82 -30.38
C ILE A 249 -8.44 44.28 -28.92
N ASP A 250 -8.26 45.57 -28.70
CA ASP A 250 -8.29 46.17 -27.36
C ASP A 250 -9.65 46.77 -27.01
N ASP A 251 -9.85 47.14 -25.74
CA ASP A 251 -11.09 47.73 -25.23
C ASP A 251 -11.44 49.09 -25.88
N SER A 252 -10.51 49.69 -26.62
CA SER A 252 -10.72 50.92 -27.40
C SER A 252 -10.96 50.64 -28.90
N ASP A 253 -11.25 49.39 -29.26
CA ASP A 253 -11.46 48.91 -30.63
C ASP A 253 -10.25 49.16 -31.57
N ASN A 254 -9.03 49.17 -31.03
CA ASN A 254 -7.82 49.12 -31.87
C ASN A 254 -7.45 47.68 -32.18
N ILE A 255 -6.98 47.46 -33.40
CA ILE A 255 -6.73 46.15 -33.99
C ILE A 255 -5.24 45.95 -34.14
N TYR A 256 -4.75 44.81 -33.67
CA TYR A 256 -3.35 44.44 -33.69
C TYR A 256 -3.17 43.20 -34.56
N LEU A 257 -2.26 43.26 -35.53
CA LEU A 257 -1.95 42.16 -36.45
C LEU A 257 -0.50 41.75 -36.31
N THR A 258 -0.25 40.46 -36.11
CA THR A 258 1.11 39.91 -36.09
C THR A 258 1.34 38.87 -37.18
N GLY A 259 2.61 38.63 -37.49
CA GLY A 259 3.02 37.61 -38.43
C GLY A 259 4.50 37.68 -38.78
N LEU A 260 4.83 37.35 -40.02
CA LEU A 260 6.16 37.56 -40.60
C LEU A 260 6.12 38.52 -41.79
N VAL A 261 7.23 39.20 -42.03
CA VAL A 261 7.49 39.99 -43.23
C VAL A 261 8.88 39.72 -43.77
N THR A 262 9.12 39.95 -45.05
CA THR A 262 10.45 39.77 -45.66
C THR A 262 10.97 41.08 -46.29
N PRO A 263 11.65 41.97 -45.53
CA PRO A 263 12.08 43.27 -46.04
C PRO A 263 13.11 43.14 -47.16
N GLN A 264 12.89 43.84 -48.27
CA GLN A 264 13.85 43.84 -49.39
C GLN A 264 15.12 44.65 -48.99
N ASP A 265 16.30 44.11 -49.34
CA ASP A 265 17.63 44.72 -49.20
C ASP A 265 18.34 44.71 -47.83
N GLN A 266 17.81 44.04 -46.78
CA GLN A 266 18.52 43.98 -45.48
C GLN A 266 18.78 42.57 -44.92
N PHE A 267 17.94 41.57 -45.20
CA PHE A 267 18.08 40.22 -44.65
C PHE A 267 17.56 39.14 -45.64
N PRO A 268 18.21 37.96 -45.75
CA PRO A 268 17.69 36.85 -46.55
C PRO A 268 16.51 36.13 -45.87
N ASP A 269 16.23 36.41 -44.60
CA ASP A 269 15.26 35.70 -43.76
C ASP A 269 14.08 36.60 -43.36
N SER A 270 12.90 36.01 -43.13
CA SER A 270 11.71 36.74 -42.67
C SER A 270 11.85 37.21 -41.22
N ILE A 271 11.25 38.35 -40.85
CA ILE A 271 11.27 38.91 -39.50
C ILE A 271 9.85 39.08 -38.96
N MET A 272 9.69 39.14 -37.64
CA MET A 272 8.37 39.37 -37.03
C MET A 272 7.88 40.79 -37.35
N CYS A 273 6.59 40.95 -37.59
CA CYS A 273 5.92 42.26 -37.65
C CYS A 273 4.69 42.32 -36.75
N ILE A 274 4.44 43.49 -36.16
CA ILE A 274 3.22 43.86 -35.44
C ILE A 274 2.71 45.22 -35.95
N ILE A 275 1.40 45.31 -36.22
CA ILE A 275 0.77 46.52 -36.77
C ILE A 275 -0.46 46.86 -35.95
N LYS A 276 -0.62 48.14 -35.58
CA LYS A 276 -1.82 48.68 -34.92
C LYS A 276 -2.64 49.53 -35.90
N TYR A 277 -3.92 49.20 -36.02
CA TYR A 277 -4.95 50.02 -36.68
C TYR A 277 -5.95 50.52 -35.65
N ASN A 278 -6.53 51.70 -35.86
CA ASN A 278 -7.74 52.07 -35.12
C ASN A 278 -9.00 51.50 -35.78
N SER A 279 -10.15 51.66 -35.13
CA SER A 279 -11.45 51.15 -35.62
C SER A 279 -11.89 51.70 -37.00
N SER A 280 -11.31 52.82 -37.46
CA SER A 280 -11.53 53.39 -38.81
C SER A 280 -10.59 52.81 -39.89
N GLY A 281 -9.72 51.87 -39.51
CA GLY A 281 -8.73 51.27 -40.39
C GLY A 281 -7.58 52.22 -40.72
N ILE A 282 -7.27 53.19 -39.85
CA ILE A 282 -6.09 54.05 -40.02
C ILE A 282 -4.95 53.43 -39.21
N GLU A 283 -3.84 53.12 -39.88
CA GLU A 283 -2.62 52.64 -39.23
C GLU A 283 -2.14 53.68 -38.20
N GLN A 284 -1.96 53.26 -36.95
CA GLN A 284 -1.40 54.08 -35.88
C GLN A 284 0.12 53.93 -35.84
N TRP A 285 0.59 52.70 -35.92
CA TRP A 285 2.01 52.36 -36.00
C TRP A 285 2.21 50.91 -36.47
N ASN A 286 3.40 50.61 -36.99
CA ASN A 286 3.90 49.25 -37.21
C ASN A 286 5.31 49.11 -36.63
N ARG A 287 5.68 47.90 -36.23
CA ARG A 287 7.04 47.54 -35.77
C ARG A 287 7.46 46.23 -36.40
N THR A 288 8.76 46.11 -36.63
CA THR A 288 9.40 44.86 -37.02
C THR A 288 10.50 44.51 -36.01
N TRP A 289 10.73 43.22 -35.80
CA TRP A 289 11.78 42.73 -34.91
C TRP A 289 12.39 41.45 -35.47
N GLY A 290 13.71 41.44 -35.62
CA GLY A 290 14.46 40.30 -36.14
C GLY A 290 15.88 40.67 -36.55
N TYR A 291 16.73 39.65 -36.69
CA TYR A 291 18.14 39.79 -37.08
C TYR A 291 18.54 38.72 -38.12
N SER A 292 19.24 37.66 -37.70
CA SER A 292 19.58 36.48 -38.50
C SER A 292 18.59 35.34 -38.26
N ASN A 293 18.30 34.55 -39.29
CA ASN A 293 17.28 33.51 -39.32
C ASN A 293 15.85 34.04 -39.29
N SER A 294 14.89 33.19 -39.64
CA SER A 294 13.48 33.58 -39.73
C SER A 294 12.85 33.79 -38.35
N GLN A 295 12.29 34.97 -38.07
CA GLN A 295 11.44 35.22 -36.89
C GLN A 295 9.98 35.35 -37.33
N ILE A 296 9.10 34.62 -36.67
CA ILE A 296 7.67 34.57 -37.01
C ILE A 296 6.86 34.92 -35.77
N GLY A 297 6.16 36.06 -35.77
CA GLY A 297 5.18 36.38 -34.73
C GLY A 297 3.92 35.54 -34.92
N LYS A 298 3.69 34.58 -34.03
CA LYS A 298 2.58 33.62 -34.18
C LYS A 298 1.32 34.05 -33.42
N LEU A 299 1.48 34.79 -32.33
CA LEU A 299 0.40 35.10 -31.40
C LEU A 299 0.52 36.54 -30.90
N VAL A 300 -0.62 37.21 -30.72
CA VAL A 300 -0.71 38.55 -30.15
C VAL A 300 -1.76 38.62 -29.04
N ALA A 301 -1.41 39.28 -27.94
CA ALA A 301 -2.32 39.59 -26.84
C ALA A 301 -2.15 41.03 -26.38
N VAL A 302 -3.19 41.58 -25.75
CA VAL A 302 -3.19 42.95 -25.22
C VAL A 302 -3.62 42.91 -23.76
N ASP A 303 -2.91 43.62 -22.88
CA ASP A 303 -3.25 43.73 -21.45
C ASP A 303 -4.29 44.84 -21.17
N SER A 304 -4.73 44.95 -19.92
CA SER A 304 -5.76 45.93 -19.51
C SER A 304 -5.32 47.40 -19.67
N LEU A 305 -4.02 47.63 -19.83
CA LEU A 305 -3.41 48.95 -20.05
C LEU A 305 -3.13 49.23 -21.54
N ASN A 306 -3.56 48.33 -22.44
CA ASN A 306 -3.33 48.36 -23.88
C ASN A 306 -1.85 48.18 -24.30
N ASN A 307 -1.02 47.53 -23.47
CA ASN A 307 0.29 47.09 -23.90
C ASN A 307 0.17 45.77 -24.67
N VAL A 308 1.05 45.58 -25.65
CA VAL A 308 0.94 44.52 -26.65
C VAL A 308 2.04 43.50 -26.43
N TYR A 309 1.64 42.24 -26.34
CA TYR A 309 2.53 41.08 -26.26
C TYR A 309 2.51 40.35 -27.59
N VAL A 310 3.68 40.08 -28.14
CA VAL A 310 3.86 39.28 -29.35
C VAL A 310 4.74 38.11 -29.03
N ALA A 311 4.22 36.91 -29.27
CA ALA A 311 4.97 35.67 -29.06
C ALA A 311 5.10 34.90 -30.37
N GLY A 312 6.22 34.20 -30.53
CA GLY A 312 6.56 33.59 -31.80
C GLY A 312 7.77 32.69 -31.75
N ARG A 313 8.22 32.24 -32.92
CA ARG A 313 9.38 31.34 -33.07
C ARG A 313 10.52 31.98 -33.83
N ILE A 314 11.74 31.59 -33.50
CA ILE A 314 12.99 31.92 -34.16
C ILE A 314 13.49 30.63 -34.82
N ALA A 315 13.55 30.58 -36.15
CA ALA A 315 14.18 29.47 -36.85
C ALA A 315 15.69 29.45 -36.57
N GLY A 316 16.26 28.26 -36.42
CA GLY A 316 17.69 28.00 -36.27
C GLY A 316 18.22 27.08 -37.37
N GLU A 317 19.53 26.79 -37.32
CA GLU A 317 20.14 25.82 -38.25
C GLU A 317 19.57 24.41 -38.03
N LEU A 318 19.47 23.61 -39.11
CA LEU A 318 18.99 22.21 -39.06
C LEU A 318 17.53 22.04 -38.55
N ALA A 319 16.65 23.00 -38.83
CA ALA A 319 15.23 23.00 -38.42
C ALA A 319 14.98 23.12 -36.90
N ARG A 320 15.96 23.65 -36.16
CA ARG A 320 15.79 24.04 -34.75
C ARG A 320 14.88 25.26 -34.66
N THR A 321 14.13 25.41 -33.57
CA THR A 321 13.35 26.62 -33.32
C THR A 321 13.41 26.99 -31.85
N ASP A 322 13.74 28.24 -31.55
CA ASP A 322 13.56 28.85 -30.22
C ASP A 322 12.23 29.63 -30.21
N ILE A 323 11.72 30.00 -29.04
CA ILE A 323 10.60 30.94 -28.94
C ILE A 323 11.04 32.32 -28.45
N PHE A 324 10.25 33.33 -28.77
CA PHE A 324 10.41 34.68 -28.23
C PHE A 324 9.09 35.22 -27.68
N LEU A 325 9.21 36.16 -26.76
CA LEU A 325 8.12 36.98 -26.23
C LEU A 325 8.57 38.43 -26.17
N ILE A 326 7.78 39.34 -26.73
CA ILE A 326 8.09 40.76 -26.85
C ILE A 326 6.93 41.57 -26.29
N ARG A 327 7.23 42.62 -25.52
CA ARG A 327 6.26 43.60 -25.04
C ARG A 327 6.49 44.97 -25.66
N TYR A 328 5.42 45.58 -26.16
CA TYR A 328 5.37 46.97 -26.59
C TYR A 328 4.38 47.76 -25.72
N ASP A 329 4.69 49.02 -25.43
CA ASP A 329 3.73 49.95 -24.84
C ASP A 329 2.57 50.28 -25.83
N MET A 330 1.53 50.95 -25.36
CA MET A 330 0.37 51.36 -26.19
C MET A 330 0.73 52.23 -27.42
N ASP A 331 1.89 52.90 -27.41
CA ASP A 331 2.44 53.74 -28.49
C ASP A 331 3.38 52.94 -29.43
N GLY A 332 3.57 51.64 -29.17
CA GLY A 332 4.44 50.76 -29.93
C GLY A 332 5.92 50.91 -29.59
N ARG A 333 6.31 51.43 -28.42
CA ARG A 333 7.71 51.42 -27.98
C ARG A 333 8.04 50.06 -27.38
N LEU A 334 9.14 49.45 -27.84
CA LEU A 334 9.64 48.20 -27.29
C LEU A 334 10.07 48.43 -25.83
N GLU A 335 9.45 47.71 -24.90
CA GLU A 335 9.82 47.78 -23.48
C GLU A 335 10.83 46.70 -23.13
N TRP A 336 10.54 45.46 -23.51
CA TRP A 336 11.43 44.32 -23.31
C TRP A 336 11.14 43.20 -24.31
N ASN A 337 12.11 42.30 -24.45
CA ASN A 337 11.98 41.05 -25.20
C ASN A 337 12.78 39.96 -24.51
N VAL A 338 12.27 38.74 -24.56
CA VAL A 338 12.89 37.54 -24.01
C VAL A 338 12.87 36.44 -25.06
N THR A 339 13.95 35.68 -25.14
CA THR A 339 14.05 34.47 -25.96
C THR A 339 14.23 33.26 -25.05
N TRP A 340 13.62 32.13 -25.39
CA TRP A 340 13.66 30.90 -24.60
C TRP A 340 13.91 29.69 -25.53
N GLY A 341 14.87 28.85 -25.16
CA GLY A 341 15.45 27.75 -25.96
C GLY A 341 16.94 27.54 -25.63
N ASP A 342 17.46 26.31 -25.74
CA ASP A 342 18.86 25.98 -25.38
C ASP A 342 19.80 26.21 -26.58
N PRO A 343 20.81 27.11 -26.49
CA PRO A 343 21.78 27.29 -27.56
C PRO A 343 22.68 26.05 -27.83
N ILE A 344 22.66 25.04 -26.96
CA ILE A 344 23.60 23.90 -26.94
C ILE A 344 22.95 22.57 -27.34
N GLN A 345 21.61 22.45 -27.32
CA GLN A 345 20.90 21.21 -27.65
C GLN A 345 20.11 21.31 -28.95
N ASN A 346 19.94 20.18 -29.64
CA ASN A 346 19.16 20.06 -30.88
C ASN A 346 17.64 20.15 -30.57
N SER A 347 17.15 21.24 -29.98
CA SER A 347 15.76 21.37 -29.55
C SER A 347 14.88 22.09 -30.58
N TRP A 348 13.60 21.72 -30.61
CA TRP A 348 12.54 22.31 -31.42
C TRP A 348 11.43 22.75 -30.48
N GLU A 349 11.24 24.06 -30.37
CA GLU A 349 10.20 24.70 -29.58
C GLU A 349 9.14 25.34 -30.48
N ASP A 350 7.86 25.11 -30.19
CA ASP A 350 6.76 25.82 -30.84
C ASP A 350 5.73 26.31 -29.83
N ILE A 351 5.09 27.44 -30.16
CA ILE A 351 4.11 28.12 -29.30
C ILE A 351 2.71 27.99 -29.89
N PHE A 352 1.70 27.77 -29.04
CA PHE A 352 0.32 27.53 -29.46
C PHE A 352 -0.71 28.49 -28.88
N ASP A 353 -0.48 29.05 -27.70
CA ASP A 353 -1.46 29.96 -27.09
C ASP A 353 -0.78 31.00 -26.18
N ILE A 354 -1.44 32.15 -26.04
CA ILE A 354 -1.04 33.28 -25.21
C ILE A 354 -2.27 33.81 -24.46
N LYS A 355 -2.13 34.06 -23.17
CA LYS A 355 -3.18 34.65 -22.32
C LYS A 355 -2.58 35.65 -21.34
N ILE A 356 -3.40 36.61 -20.94
CA ILE A 356 -3.09 37.58 -19.89
C ILE A 356 -3.97 37.24 -18.69
N ASP A 357 -3.37 37.12 -17.51
CA ASP A 357 -4.10 36.87 -16.26
C ASP A 357 -4.67 38.16 -15.64
N SER A 358 -5.41 38.04 -14.53
CA SER A 358 -6.06 39.20 -13.90
C SER A 358 -5.08 40.24 -13.32
N ALA A 359 -3.80 39.89 -13.18
CA ALA A 359 -2.72 40.74 -12.69
C ALA A 359 -1.80 41.24 -13.83
N ASP A 360 -2.27 41.17 -15.07
CA ASP A 360 -1.56 41.55 -16.30
C ASP A 360 -0.22 40.79 -16.53
N ASN A 361 -0.07 39.60 -15.94
CA ASN A 361 1.02 38.70 -16.28
C ASN A 361 0.69 37.94 -17.57
N VAL A 362 1.71 37.70 -18.40
CA VAL A 362 1.56 36.98 -19.65
C VAL A 362 1.94 35.51 -19.47
N ILE A 363 1.05 34.63 -19.93
CA ILE A 363 1.21 33.18 -19.89
C ILE A 363 1.26 32.68 -21.33
N ILE A 364 2.29 31.91 -21.65
CA ILE A 364 2.46 31.27 -22.96
C ILE A 364 2.57 29.76 -22.80
N SER A 365 1.98 29.04 -23.75
CA SER A 365 2.04 27.58 -23.79
C SER A 365 2.56 27.08 -25.14
N GLY A 366 3.24 25.94 -25.10
CA GLY A 366 3.87 25.37 -26.27
C GLY A 366 4.36 23.95 -26.07
N ILE A 367 5.15 23.47 -27.02
CA ILE A 367 5.85 22.18 -26.97
C ILE A 367 7.33 22.36 -27.19
N CYS A 368 8.15 21.55 -26.52
CA CYS A 368 9.61 21.53 -26.67
C CYS A 368 10.15 20.10 -26.78
N ASP A 369 11.23 19.86 -27.53
CA ASP A 369 11.64 18.51 -27.91
C ASP A 369 12.41 17.73 -26.81
N THR A 370 12.86 18.33 -25.68
CA THR A 370 13.29 17.58 -24.46
C THR A 370 13.78 18.45 -23.28
N TYR A 371 13.37 18.10 -22.05
CA TYR A 371 14.15 18.32 -20.80
C TYR A 371 14.43 17.00 -20.01
N TYR A 372 13.89 15.84 -20.43
CA TYR A 372 13.92 14.60 -19.61
C TYR A 372 14.18 13.26 -20.35
N GLY A 373 14.74 13.25 -21.56
CA GLY A 373 15.27 12.02 -22.19
C GLY A 373 14.24 10.99 -22.69
N SER A 374 12.97 11.36 -22.83
CA SER A 374 11.87 10.50 -23.31
C SER A 374 11.81 10.33 -24.84
N GLY A 375 12.46 11.21 -25.61
CA GLY A 375 12.42 11.17 -27.09
C GLY A 375 11.08 11.63 -27.71
N TYR A 376 10.19 12.23 -26.92
CA TYR A 376 8.92 12.84 -27.33
C TYR A 376 8.81 14.24 -26.71
N GLY A 377 8.21 15.21 -27.42
CA GLY A 377 8.13 16.61 -26.96
C GLY A 377 7.34 16.79 -25.66
N ALA A 378 7.67 17.76 -24.81
CA ALA A 378 6.94 18.07 -23.56
C ALA A 378 6.08 19.33 -23.75
N LEU A 379 4.88 19.38 -23.15
CA LEU A 379 4.12 20.63 -23.06
C LEU A 379 4.83 21.54 -22.04
N PHE A 380 4.99 22.81 -22.39
CA PHE A 380 5.49 23.83 -21.46
C PHE A 380 4.45 24.94 -21.24
N LEU A 381 4.54 25.54 -20.07
CA LEU A 381 3.86 26.78 -19.68
C LEU A 381 4.90 27.72 -19.06
N LEU A 382 4.95 28.95 -19.57
CA LEU A 382 5.83 30.00 -19.03
C LEU A 382 4.96 31.18 -18.61
N LYS A 383 5.15 31.67 -17.38
CA LYS A 383 4.48 32.88 -16.86
C LYS A 383 5.50 33.98 -16.64
N PHE A 384 5.30 35.14 -17.25
CA PHE A 384 6.14 36.32 -17.08
C PHE A 384 5.35 37.45 -16.42
N ASN A 385 6.00 38.17 -15.50
CA ASN A 385 5.41 39.39 -14.97
C ASN A 385 5.46 40.55 -15.97
N GLU A 386 4.76 41.63 -15.64
CA GLU A 386 4.68 42.85 -16.45
C GLU A 386 6.08 43.41 -16.85
N SER A 387 7.09 43.24 -15.99
CA SER A 387 8.46 43.69 -16.25
C SER A 387 9.30 42.72 -17.13
N GLY A 388 8.71 41.63 -17.62
CA GLY A 388 9.39 40.65 -18.47
C GLY A 388 10.23 39.61 -17.73
N ASN A 389 10.08 39.51 -16.40
CA ASN A 389 10.78 38.48 -15.63
C ASN A 389 9.93 37.21 -15.54
N LEU A 390 10.55 36.05 -15.78
CA LEU A 390 9.93 34.74 -15.61
C LEU A 390 9.54 34.55 -14.13
N LYS A 391 8.25 34.35 -13.83
CA LYS A 391 7.77 33.97 -12.50
C LYS A 391 8.03 32.49 -12.24
N TRP A 392 7.63 31.64 -13.18
CA TRP A 392 7.80 30.19 -13.12
C TRP A 392 7.70 29.59 -14.52
N GLU A 393 8.23 28.37 -14.66
CA GLU A 393 8.07 27.50 -15.83
C GLU A 393 7.56 26.13 -15.37
N VAL A 394 6.63 25.56 -16.14
CA VAL A 394 6.05 24.24 -15.88
C VAL A 394 6.24 23.40 -17.13
N PHE A 395 6.79 22.20 -16.95
CA PHE A 395 6.82 21.17 -17.99
C PHE A 395 5.92 20.03 -17.54
N THR A 396 4.94 19.66 -18.35
CA THR A 396 4.16 18.46 -18.06
C THR A 396 5.06 17.25 -18.35
N SER A 397 4.95 16.19 -17.55
CA SER A 397 5.76 14.98 -17.71
C SER A 397 5.46 14.20 -19.00
N TYR A 398 4.46 14.64 -19.77
CA TYR A 398 3.94 13.96 -20.94
C TYR A 398 3.45 14.97 -21.98
N GLY A 399 4.00 14.93 -23.19
CA GLY A 399 3.55 15.70 -24.35
C GLY A 399 3.72 14.88 -25.62
N GLY A 400 2.71 14.92 -26.48
CA GLY A 400 2.75 14.44 -27.84
C GLY A 400 2.96 15.61 -28.79
N ASN A 401 3.12 15.30 -30.07
CA ASN A 401 3.50 16.25 -31.13
C ASN A 401 2.38 17.23 -31.55
N SER A 402 1.43 17.61 -30.68
CA SER A 402 0.33 18.50 -31.10
C SER A 402 -0.32 19.26 -29.93
N LEU A 403 -0.43 20.59 -30.14
CA LEU A 403 -1.30 21.58 -29.47
C LEU A 403 -1.23 21.71 -27.94
N ALA A 404 -1.15 22.96 -27.48
CA ALA A 404 -1.07 23.34 -26.07
C ALA A 404 -2.05 24.49 -25.75
N SER A 405 -3.35 24.33 -25.99
CA SER A 405 -4.33 25.42 -25.76
C SER A 405 -4.58 25.63 -24.26
N ILE A 406 -4.76 26.90 -23.85
CA ILE A 406 -4.94 27.28 -22.45
C ILE A 406 -6.19 28.13 -22.21
N LYS A 407 -6.77 27.97 -21.01
CA LYS A 407 -7.80 28.86 -20.45
C LYS A 407 -7.46 29.19 -19.00
N ILE A 408 -7.86 30.39 -18.59
CA ILE A 408 -7.65 30.90 -17.23
C ILE A 408 -9.03 31.08 -16.60
N ASP A 409 -9.22 30.55 -15.40
CA ASP A 409 -10.45 30.80 -14.63
C ASP A 409 -10.42 32.13 -13.86
N SER A 410 -11.49 32.44 -13.13
CA SER A 410 -11.58 33.66 -12.33
C SER A 410 -10.65 33.71 -11.11
N TYR A 411 -9.93 32.62 -10.81
CA TYR A 411 -8.96 32.51 -9.73
C TYR A 411 -7.53 32.43 -10.27
N ASP A 412 -7.32 32.73 -11.56
CA ASP A 412 -6.05 32.64 -12.27
C ASP A 412 -5.43 31.23 -12.33
N ASN A 413 -6.23 30.17 -12.13
CA ASN A 413 -5.80 28.81 -12.44
C ASN A 413 -5.79 28.59 -13.95
N ILE A 414 -4.77 27.88 -14.43
CA ILE A 414 -4.56 27.60 -15.85
C ILE A 414 -5.01 26.17 -16.16
N TYR A 415 -5.93 26.03 -17.10
CA TYR A 415 -6.28 24.75 -17.71
C TYR A 415 -5.53 24.63 -19.02
N ILE A 416 -4.80 23.54 -19.18
CA ILE A 416 -4.03 23.25 -20.40
C ILE A 416 -4.44 21.89 -20.96
N ILE A 417 -4.63 21.84 -22.28
CA ILE A 417 -4.84 20.60 -23.02
C ILE A 417 -3.67 20.32 -23.96
N GLY A 418 -3.37 19.04 -24.15
CA GLY A 418 -2.50 18.55 -25.21
C GLY A 418 -2.67 17.04 -25.42
N ASN A 419 -1.83 16.43 -26.25
CA ASN A 419 -1.92 15.00 -26.56
C ASN A 419 -0.84 14.18 -25.83
N PHE A 420 -1.09 12.90 -25.56
CA PHE A 420 -0.24 11.99 -24.77
C PHE A 420 0.41 10.92 -25.67
N PRO A 421 1.74 10.76 -25.75
CA PRO A 421 2.40 10.02 -26.83
C PRO A 421 2.34 8.48 -26.74
N LYS A 422 1.62 7.87 -25.80
CA LYS A 422 1.65 6.42 -25.56
C LYS A 422 0.36 5.74 -26.05
N ASN A 423 0.50 4.73 -26.92
CA ASN A 423 -0.57 3.81 -27.36
C ASN A 423 -1.82 4.41 -28.04
N GLY A 424 -1.71 5.55 -28.68
CA GLY A 424 -2.86 6.10 -29.41
C GLY A 424 -2.67 7.57 -29.72
N HIS A 425 -2.08 8.34 -28.81
CA HIS A 425 -2.43 9.76 -28.65
C HIS A 425 -3.76 9.82 -27.90
N ASP A 426 -3.67 10.04 -26.59
CA ASP A 426 -4.82 10.33 -25.73
C ASP A 426 -4.80 11.82 -25.39
N ILE A 427 -5.94 12.40 -25.08
CA ILE A 427 -6.02 13.76 -24.55
C ILE A 427 -5.44 13.78 -23.15
N TYR A 428 -4.64 14.80 -22.85
CA TYR A 428 -4.19 15.15 -21.51
C TYR A 428 -4.74 16.53 -21.16
N LEU A 429 -5.45 16.62 -20.03
CA LEU A 429 -5.95 17.86 -19.45
C LEU A 429 -5.32 18.04 -18.06
N ALA A 430 -4.73 19.20 -17.81
CA ALA A 430 -4.19 19.55 -16.50
C ALA A 430 -4.72 20.90 -16.01
N LYS A 431 -4.89 21.00 -14.69
CA LYS A 431 -5.14 22.24 -13.95
C LYS A 431 -3.88 22.62 -13.18
N ILE A 432 -3.35 23.79 -13.49
CA ILE A 432 -2.16 24.39 -12.89
C ILE A 432 -2.61 25.57 -12.02
N SER A 433 -2.12 25.67 -10.79
CA SER A 433 -2.39 26.81 -9.91
C SER A 433 -1.77 28.11 -10.45
N GLU A 434 -2.19 29.25 -9.92
CA GLU A 434 -1.61 30.56 -10.25
C GLU A 434 -0.07 30.60 -10.06
N GLU A 435 0.44 29.84 -9.09
CA GLU A 435 1.86 29.75 -8.74
C GLU A 435 2.62 28.67 -9.52
N GLY A 436 1.98 27.98 -10.48
CA GLY A 436 2.65 27.06 -11.39
C GLY A 436 2.73 25.62 -10.88
N PHE A 437 1.82 25.18 -10.00
CA PHE A 437 1.78 23.79 -9.53
C PHE A 437 0.65 23.00 -10.19
N GLU A 438 0.95 21.83 -10.75
CA GLU A 438 -0.07 20.92 -11.27
C GLU A 438 -0.83 20.26 -10.10
N ILE A 439 -2.06 20.72 -9.86
CA ILE A 439 -2.91 20.28 -8.75
C ILE A 439 -3.92 19.22 -9.16
N ALA A 440 -4.25 19.13 -10.46
CA ALA A 440 -5.12 18.10 -11.00
C ALA A 440 -4.78 17.77 -12.46
N SER A 441 -4.99 16.53 -12.86
CA SER A 441 -4.84 16.10 -14.26
C SER A 441 -5.67 14.87 -14.58
N ILE A 442 -6.09 14.75 -15.83
CA ILE A 442 -6.83 13.60 -16.35
C ILE A 442 -6.40 13.30 -17.79
N SER A 443 -6.51 12.03 -18.19
CA SER A 443 -6.37 11.59 -19.57
C SER A 443 -7.67 11.00 -20.12
N TRP A 444 -7.95 11.21 -21.41
CA TRP A 444 -9.10 10.62 -22.09
C TRP A 444 -8.73 10.16 -23.51
N GLY A 445 -9.09 8.93 -23.86
CA GLY A 445 -8.84 8.34 -25.17
C GLY A 445 -9.10 6.83 -25.14
N GLY A 446 -8.80 6.15 -26.24
CA GLY A 446 -8.90 4.70 -26.39
C GLY A 446 -7.64 4.09 -27.01
N ASP A 447 -7.77 2.93 -27.65
CA ASP A 447 -6.60 2.21 -28.18
C ASP A 447 -6.03 2.82 -29.49
N LEU A 448 -6.66 3.85 -30.05
CA LEU A 448 -6.34 4.47 -31.35
C LEU A 448 -6.09 5.98 -31.19
N TYR A 449 -5.93 6.68 -32.33
CA TYR A 449 -5.53 8.09 -32.36
C TYR A 449 -6.63 9.06 -31.96
N ASP A 450 -6.47 9.67 -30.79
CA ASP A 450 -7.35 10.69 -30.23
C ASP A 450 -6.56 11.99 -29.97
N GLY A 451 -7.14 13.14 -30.28
CA GLY A 451 -6.40 14.38 -30.12
C GLY A 451 -7.29 15.58 -29.95
N CYS A 452 -6.87 16.49 -29.08
CA CYS A 452 -7.59 17.70 -28.75
C CYS A 452 -7.21 18.88 -29.67
N SER A 453 -8.13 19.82 -29.82
CA SER A 453 -7.94 21.03 -30.65
C SER A 453 -8.41 22.32 -29.98
N SER A 454 -9.45 22.29 -29.16
CA SER A 454 -9.92 23.49 -28.49
C SER A 454 -10.46 23.19 -27.09
N LEU A 455 -10.24 24.15 -26.19
CA LEU A 455 -10.65 24.15 -24.80
C LEU A 455 -11.40 25.45 -24.49
N ILE A 456 -12.55 25.36 -23.82
CA ILE A 456 -13.25 26.52 -23.25
C ILE A 456 -13.83 26.19 -21.86
N LEU A 457 -14.08 27.24 -21.07
CA LEU A 457 -14.68 27.16 -19.74
C LEU A 457 -16.05 27.85 -19.75
N ASP A 458 -17.01 27.31 -19.01
CA ASP A 458 -18.27 28.00 -18.70
C ASP A 458 -18.17 28.88 -17.44
N SER A 459 -19.27 29.53 -17.04
CA SER A 459 -19.30 30.44 -15.88
C SER A 459 -19.07 29.74 -14.53
N LYS A 460 -19.07 28.41 -14.51
CA LYS A 460 -18.81 27.57 -13.33
C LYS A 460 -17.49 26.80 -13.43
N ASN A 461 -16.64 27.16 -14.40
CA ASN A 461 -15.38 26.49 -14.71
C ASN A 461 -15.56 25.03 -15.15
N ASN A 462 -16.74 24.64 -15.64
CA ASN A 462 -16.83 23.35 -16.35
C ASN A 462 -16.06 23.44 -17.67
N ILE A 463 -15.45 22.34 -18.03
CA ILE A 463 -14.41 22.28 -19.04
C ILE A 463 -14.98 21.58 -20.26
N TYR A 464 -14.92 22.24 -21.42
CA TYR A 464 -15.34 21.67 -22.69
C TYR A 464 -14.13 21.51 -23.60
N ILE A 465 -13.92 20.28 -24.08
CA ILE A 465 -12.84 19.95 -24.99
C ILE A 465 -13.42 19.33 -26.26
N THR A 466 -12.89 19.73 -27.40
CA THR A 466 -13.19 19.11 -28.69
C THR A 466 -11.91 18.68 -29.38
N GLY A 467 -12.08 17.85 -30.38
CA GLY A 467 -11.03 17.40 -31.28
C GLY A 467 -11.52 16.22 -32.08
N TYR A 468 -10.59 15.34 -32.43
CA TYR A 468 -10.88 14.15 -33.24
C TYR A 468 -10.58 12.88 -32.45
N THR A 469 -11.30 11.81 -32.79
CA THR A 469 -11.09 10.47 -32.22
C THR A 469 -11.11 9.43 -33.34
N SER A 470 -10.18 8.48 -33.27
CA SER A 470 -10.19 7.25 -34.08
C SER A 470 -10.56 6.04 -33.24
N SER A 471 -10.59 6.19 -31.92
CA SER A 471 -10.97 5.16 -30.96
C SER A 471 -12.48 4.96 -30.88
N TYR A 472 -13.25 6.03 -31.07
CA TYR A 472 -14.70 6.02 -30.92
C TYR A 472 -15.40 6.61 -32.15
N GLY A 473 -16.53 6.01 -32.56
CA GLY A 473 -17.31 6.49 -33.71
C GLY A 473 -17.35 5.49 -34.87
N ALA A 474 -17.87 5.95 -36.01
CA ALA A 474 -18.12 5.11 -37.18
C ALA A 474 -16.93 5.13 -38.17
N GLY A 475 -16.13 6.20 -38.15
CA GLY A 475 -15.02 6.47 -39.06
C GLY A 475 -13.67 6.53 -38.35
N ASP A 476 -12.70 7.20 -38.97
CA ASP A 476 -11.43 7.58 -38.35
C ASP A 476 -11.40 9.12 -38.24
N ASN A 477 -10.89 9.67 -37.14
CA ASN A 477 -10.88 11.12 -36.85
C ASN A 477 -12.28 11.76 -36.76
N ASP A 478 -13.28 11.05 -36.22
CA ASP A 478 -14.61 11.60 -35.92
C ASP A 478 -14.50 12.77 -34.92
N ILE A 479 -15.37 13.78 -35.00
CA ILE A 479 -15.37 14.91 -34.06
C ILE A 479 -15.91 14.44 -32.71
N PHE A 480 -15.19 14.69 -31.61
CA PHE A 480 -15.74 14.51 -30.26
C PHE A 480 -15.97 15.85 -29.57
N LEU A 481 -16.95 15.89 -28.66
CA LEU A 481 -17.11 16.95 -27.66
C LEU A 481 -17.24 16.28 -26.30
N ILE A 482 -16.39 16.64 -25.35
CA ILE A 482 -16.42 16.13 -23.98
C ILE A 482 -16.56 17.27 -22.98
N LYS A 483 -17.33 17.02 -21.92
CA LYS A 483 -17.49 17.93 -20.79
C LYS A 483 -16.95 17.29 -19.51
N PHE A 484 -16.07 18.00 -18.83
CA PHE A 484 -15.68 17.72 -17.45
C PHE A 484 -16.27 18.79 -16.51
N SER A 485 -16.56 18.41 -15.27
CA SER A 485 -16.70 19.40 -14.21
C SER A 485 -15.34 20.07 -13.95
N ASP A 486 -15.31 21.13 -13.14
CA ASP A 486 -14.02 21.61 -12.63
C ASP A 486 -13.24 20.44 -11.99
N LEU A 487 -11.94 20.38 -12.26
CA LEU A 487 -11.08 19.30 -11.78
C LEU A 487 -10.84 19.46 -10.29
N ASN A 488 -11.27 18.45 -9.53
CA ASN A 488 -10.88 18.31 -8.13
C ASN A 488 -9.38 18.01 -8.02
N ILE A 489 -8.80 18.41 -6.90
CA ILE A 489 -7.40 18.14 -6.59
C ILE A 489 -7.17 16.63 -6.66
N SER A 490 -6.27 16.21 -7.55
CA SER A 490 -5.98 14.79 -7.72
C SER A 490 -4.71 14.38 -6.98
N LYS A 491 -3.77 15.29 -6.69
CA LYS A 491 -2.50 14.93 -6.04
C LYS A 491 -1.99 16.03 -5.11
N ILE A 492 -1.27 15.62 -4.06
CA ILE A 492 -0.51 16.54 -3.19
C ILE A 492 0.94 16.07 -3.18
N LEU A 493 1.83 16.88 -3.75
CA LEU A 493 3.25 16.56 -3.90
C LEU A 493 4.08 17.58 -3.14
N ILE A 494 4.72 17.13 -2.04
CA ILE A 494 5.49 17.98 -1.15
C ILE A 494 6.93 17.49 -1.05
N ASP A 495 7.89 18.38 -1.29
CA ASP A 495 9.31 18.19 -1.03
C ASP A 495 9.79 19.39 -0.24
N ASN A 496 10.10 19.17 1.04
CA ASN A 496 10.46 20.26 1.94
C ASN A 496 11.73 21.01 1.51
N ASN A 497 12.63 20.34 0.75
CA ASN A 497 13.84 20.98 0.25
C ASN A 497 13.60 21.77 -1.05
N GLY A 498 12.43 21.62 -1.69
CA GLY A 498 12.08 22.28 -2.95
C GLY A 498 12.96 21.87 -4.13
N ILE A 499 13.62 20.71 -4.06
CA ILE A 499 14.59 20.25 -5.07
C ILE A 499 13.96 19.35 -6.13
N THR A 500 12.84 18.68 -5.81
CA THR A 500 12.13 17.81 -6.75
C THR A 500 11.25 18.65 -7.68
N PRO A 501 11.48 18.66 -9.01
CA PRO A 501 10.64 19.40 -9.95
C PRO A 501 9.17 18.99 -9.82
N GLY A 502 8.26 19.98 -9.82
CA GLY A 502 6.81 19.77 -9.68
C GLY A 502 6.32 19.51 -8.25
N PHE A 503 7.19 19.53 -7.25
CA PHE A 503 6.83 19.40 -5.84
C PHE A 503 6.83 20.76 -5.14
N MET A 504 5.88 20.96 -4.22
CA MET A 504 5.78 22.16 -3.40
C MET A 504 6.63 22.02 -2.13
N THR A 505 7.19 23.13 -1.65
CA THR A 505 7.58 23.23 -0.24
C THR A 505 6.34 23.31 0.65
N TRP A 506 6.48 23.07 1.96
CA TRP A 506 5.36 23.22 2.88
C TRP A 506 4.73 24.61 2.87
N SER A 507 5.54 25.67 2.79
CA SER A 507 5.03 27.05 2.70
C SER A 507 4.20 27.29 1.44
N GLN A 508 4.58 26.67 0.31
CA GLN A 508 3.81 26.74 -0.93
C GLN A 508 2.52 25.92 -0.83
N ALA A 509 2.56 24.75 -0.21
CA ALA A 509 1.35 23.96 0.03
C ALA A 509 0.33 24.70 0.93
N VAL A 510 0.80 25.51 1.89
CA VAL A 510 -0.07 26.38 2.71
C VAL A 510 -0.67 27.51 1.88
N SER A 511 0.10 28.18 1.01
CA SER A 511 -0.46 29.24 0.15
C SER A 511 -1.48 28.72 -0.84
N GLU A 512 -1.34 27.47 -1.27
CA GLU A 512 -2.28 26.75 -2.14
C GLU A 512 -3.48 26.15 -1.39
N ASN A 513 -3.61 26.40 -0.08
CA ASN A 513 -4.64 25.82 0.79
C ASN A 513 -4.70 24.27 0.76
N LEU A 514 -3.57 23.61 0.45
CA LEU A 514 -3.46 22.14 0.45
C LEU A 514 -3.13 21.57 1.83
N CYS A 515 -2.60 22.41 2.72
CA CYS A 515 -2.39 22.08 4.11
C CYS A 515 -2.52 23.32 5.00
N SER A 516 -2.55 23.09 6.31
CA SER A 516 -2.57 24.13 7.34
C SER A 516 -1.51 23.85 8.42
N GLY A 517 -1.35 24.76 9.38
CA GLY A 517 -0.38 24.63 10.47
C GLY A 517 1.00 25.22 10.14
N SER A 518 1.91 25.14 11.12
CA SER A 518 3.25 25.73 11.05
C SER A 518 4.39 24.72 10.95
N GLY A 519 4.09 23.42 11.08
CA GLY A 519 5.07 22.34 11.06
C GLY A 519 5.81 22.11 12.38
N THR A 520 5.41 22.79 13.45
CA THR A 520 5.93 22.51 14.80
C THR A 520 5.28 21.23 15.35
N LEU A 521 5.85 20.63 16.40
CA LEU A 521 5.24 19.43 17.01
C LEU A 521 3.85 19.74 17.62
N GLU A 522 3.66 20.95 18.13
CA GLU A 522 2.39 21.42 18.72
C GLU A 522 1.38 21.86 17.65
N ASP A 523 1.85 22.26 16.48
CA ASP A 523 1.05 22.73 15.35
C ASP A 523 1.64 22.17 14.03
N PRO A 524 1.49 20.85 13.79
CA PRO A 524 2.07 20.17 12.65
C PRO A 524 1.44 20.63 11.35
N PHE A 525 2.10 20.39 10.21
CA PHE A 525 1.43 20.60 8.93
C PHE A 525 0.31 19.56 8.75
N ILE A 526 -0.92 20.01 8.53
CA ILE A 526 -2.11 19.15 8.44
C ILE A 526 -2.63 19.12 7.01
N ILE A 527 -2.62 17.93 6.40
CA ILE A 527 -3.35 17.61 5.17
C ILE A 527 -4.61 16.86 5.58
N GLU A 528 -5.80 17.41 5.30
CA GLU A 528 -7.04 16.77 5.74
C GLU A 528 -8.26 16.96 4.83
N ASN A 529 -9.16 15.98 4.88
CA ASN A 529 -10.48 15.99 4.24
C ASN A 529 -10.46 16.09 2.70
N PHE A 530 -9.39 15.63 2.06
CA PHE A 530 -9.32 15.54 0.60
C PHE A 530 -9.90 14.22 0.07
N THR A 531 -10.59 14.29 -1.06
CA THR A 531 -10.99 13.12 -1.86
C THR A 531 -10.30 13.22 -3.21
N MET A 532 -9.47 12.25 -3.56
CA MET A 532 -8.52 12.35 -4.67
C MET A 532 -8.42 11.04 -5.46
N ASP A 533 -8.25 11.15 -6.77
CA ASP A 533 -7.93 10.00 -7.65
C ASP A 533 -6.40 9.84 -7.88
N GLY A 534 -5.60 10.57 -7.12
CA GLY A 534 -4.13 10.52 -7.10
C GLY A 534 -3.59 10.45 -5.66
N GLY A 535 -2.26 10.33 -5.52
CA GLY A 535 -1.61 10.08 -4.24
C GLY A 535 -1.15 11.32 -3.49
N ILE A 536 -0.89 11.15 -2.19
CA ILE A 536 -0.15 12.13 -1.38
C ILE A 536 1.30 11.66 -1.28
N ILE A 537 2.25 12.48 -1.74
CA ILE A 537 3.68 12.16 -1.69
C ILE A 537 4.39 13.26 -0.89
N ILE A 538 5.05 12.86 0.20
CA ILE A 538 5.90 13.74 1.00
C ILE A 538 7.34 13.23 0.95
N LYS A 539 8.27 14.12 0.61
CA LYS A 539 9.70 13.83 0.51
C LYS A 539 10.53 14.75 1.38
N ASN A 540 11.65 14.20 1.86
CA ASN A 540 12.76 14.94 2.49
C ASN A 540 12.32 15.89 3.62
N SER A 541 11.37 15.45 4.45
CA SER A 541 10.79 16.30 5.49
C SER A 541 10.97 15.72 6.87
N ASN A 542 11.74 16.41 7.70
CA ASN A 542 11.87 16.13 9.14
C ASN A 542 10.89 16.97 9.99
N ILE A 543 9.96 17.66 9.33
CA ILE A 543 9.00 18.58 9.93
C ILE A 543 7.73 17.80 10.29
N SER A 544 7.15 18.09 11.44
CA SER A 544 5.98 17.34 11.91
C SER A 544 4.78 17.55 10.98
N SER A 545 4.13 16.46 10.59
CA SER A 545 2.99 16.49 9.68
C SER A 545 1.92 15.44 10.02
N VAL A 546 0.67 15.76 9.71
CA VAL A 546 -0.50 14.91 9.91
C VAL A 546 -1.26 14.79 8.60
N ILE A 547 -1.54 13.56 8.17
CA ILE A 547 -2.41 13.26 7.04
C ILE A 547 -3.65 12.54 7.61
N ARG A 548 -4.82 13.17 7.51
CA ARG A 548 -6.05 12.60 8.11
C ARG A 548 -7.33 12.80 7.33
N ASN A 549 -8.27 11.87 7.50
CA ASN A 549 -9.60 11.92 6.90
C ASN A 549 -9.59 12.08 5.36
N CYS A 550 -8.49 11.70 4.70
CA CYS A 550 -8.40 11.72 3.25
C CYS A 550 -8.94 10.41 2.65
N THR A 551 -9.50 10.50 1.47
CA THR A 551 -9.97 9.38 0.66
C THR A 551 -9.21 9.38 -0.67
N VAL A 552 -8.45 8.31 -0.93
CA VAL A 552 -7.64 8.17 -2.15
C VAL A 552 -8.08 6.94 -2.92
N SER A 553 -8.31 7.08 -4.23
CA SER A 553 -8.74 5.99 -5.11
C SER A 553 -8.06 6.00 -6.48
N ASN A 554 -8.28 4.95 -7.27
CA ASN A 554 -8.06 4.93 -8.72
C ASN A 554 -6.60 5.19 -9.16
N LEU A 555 -5.60 4.70 -8.42
CA LEU A 555 -4.20 4.81 -8.83
C LEU A 555 -3.80 3.65 -9.74
N TYR A 556 -3.65 3.94 -11.03
CA TYR A 556 -3.32 2.96 -12.09
C TYR A 556 -1.90 3.14 -12.67
N THR A 557 -1.13 4.13 -12.21
CA THR A 557 0.19 4.43 -12.77
C THR A 557 1.28 4.65 -11.72
N TRP A 558 2.43 4.05 -11.95
CA TRP A 558 3.68 4.39 -11.24
C TRP A 558 4.06 5.85 -11.55
N PRO A 559 4.57 6.65 -10.59
CA PRO A 559 5.08 6.28 -9.26
C PRO A 559 4.09 6.55 -8.10
N TYR A 560 2.78 6.58 -8.38
CA TYR A 560 1.78 7.05 -7.43
C TYR A 560 1.29 5.91 -6.51
N GLN A 561 1.52 6.07 -5.21
CA GLN A 561 0.99 5.21 -4.14
C GLN A 561 -0.07 6.02 -3.38
N GLY A 562 -0.95 5.38 -2.61
CA GLY A 562 -2.01 6.09 -1.87
C GLY A 562 -1.45 7.21 -0.98
N ILE A 563 -0.58 6.83 -0.04
CA ILE A 563 0.37 7.73 0.61
C ILE A 563 1.77 7.20 0.40
N ARG A 564 2.69 8.09 0.02
CA ARG A 564 4.13 7.81 0.00
C ARG A 564 4.89 8.80 0.86
N LEU A 565 5.64 8.27 1.82
CA LEU A 565 6.58 9.02 2.64
C LEU A 565 8.00 8.56 2.31
N GLU A 566 8.88 9.47 1.91
CA GLU A 566 10.27 9.15 1.54
C GLU A 566 11.26 10.11 2.19
N ASN A 567 12.19 9.59 3.01
CA ASN A 567 13.08 10.41 3.85
C ASN A 567 12.29 11.37 4.75
N VAL A 568 11.27 10.84 5.45
CA VAL A 568 10.36 11.61 6.30
C VAL A 568 10.49 11.18 7.76
N SER A 569 10.32 12.12 8.69
CA SER A 569 10.28 11.88 10.14
C SER A 569 9.08 12.60 10.79
N ASN A 570 8.62 12.12 11.95
CA ASN A 570 7.59 12.77 12.79
C ASN A 570 6.22 12.98 12.11
N SER A 571 5.74 11.97 11.39
CA SER A 571 4.47 12.03 10.67
C SER A 571 3.42 11.08 11.23
N LEU A 572 2.17 11.57 11.30
CA LEU A 572 0.98 10.80 11.65
C LEU A 572 0.07 10.62 10.43
N VAL A 573 -0.17 9.37 10.04
CA VAL A 573 -1.14 8.98 9.02
C VAL A 573 -2.35 8.37 9.70
N TYR A 574 -3.44 9.14 9.80
CA TYR A 574 -4.57 8.84 10.68
C TYR A 574 -5.92 8.82 9.97
N ASN A 575 -6.68 7.72 10.10
CA ASN A 575 -8.09 7.69 9.68
C ASN A 575 -8.32 8.05 8.19
N ASN A 576 -7.46 7.55 7.29
CA ASN A 576 -7.62 7.72 5.86
C ASN A 576 -8.19 6.45 5.21
N THR A 577 -8.81 6.59 4.04
CA THR A 577 -9.37 5.48 3.27
C THR A 577 -8.69 5.37 1.90
N TYR A 578 -8.23 4.17 1.54
CA TYR A 578 -7.60 3.84 0.26
C TYR A 578 -8.33 2.68 -0.39
N PHE A 579 -8.76 2.85 -1.65
CA PHE A 579 -9.44 1.78 -2.37
C PHE A 579 -9.32 1.84 -3.89
N ASN A 580 -9.58 0.71 -4.56
CA ASN A 580 -9.55 0.57 -6.03
C ASN A 580 -8.23 1.05 -6.65
N SER A 581 -7.12 0.39 -6.34
CA SER A 581 -5.80 0.78 -6.86
C SER A 581 -4.92 -0.41 -7.23
N GLU A 582 -4.15 -0.28 -8.31
CA GLU A 582 -3.13 -1.26 -8.70
C GLU A 582 -1.81 -1.09 -7.92
N SER A 583 -1.66 0.02 -7.18
CA SER A 583 -0.45 0.41 -6.48
C SER A 583 -0.48 0.03 -5.00
N ASN A 584 0.58 0.33 -4.24
CA ASN A 584 0.56 0.12 -2.79
C ASN A 584 -0.38 1.14 -2.11
N GLY A 585 -1.08 0.72 -1.06
CA GLY A 585 -1.93 1.61 -0.26
C GLY A 585 -1.11 2.69 0.46
N ILE A 586 -0.23 2.28 1.37
CA ILE A 586 0.71 3.19 2.05
C ILE A 586 2.14 2.67 1.87
N TYR A 587 3.06 3.55 1.47
CA TYR A 587 4.47 3.22 1.26
C TYR A 587 5.40 4.17 2.03
N LEU A 588 6.26 3.60 2.87
CA LEU A 588 7.31 4.31 3.59
C LEU A 588 8.67 3.84 3.09
N LYS A 589 9.56 4.79 2.81
CA LYS A 589 10.93 4.52 2.40
C LYS A 589 11.90 5.41 3.15
N ASN A 590 12.94 4.82 3.74
CA ASN A 590 14.01 5.56 4.44
C ASN A 590 13.48 6.56 5.49
N CYS A 591 12.36 6.22 6.14
CA CYS A 591 11.76 7.06 7.17
C CYS A 591 12.34 6.70 8.54
N ASP A 592 12.71 7.71 9.31
CA ASP A 592 13.27 7.56 10.65
C ASP A 592 12.46 8.39 11.65
N LYS A 593 12.41 7.94 12.92
CA LYS A 593 11.82 8.66 14.05
C LYS A 593 10.30 8.90 13.94
N SER A 594 9.56 8.15 14.75
CA SER A 594 8.15 8.38 15.08
C SER A 594 7.23 8.56 13.88
N ILE A 595 7.15 7.54 13.02
CA ILE A 595 6.07 7.46 12.03
C ILE A 595 4.94 6.61 12.60
N ASN A 596 3.73 7.18 12.68
CA ASN A 596 2.55 6.48 13.18
C ASN A 596 1.50 6.35 12.07
N ILE A 597 1.11 5.12 11.74
CA ILE A 597 0.07 4.80 10.77
C ILE A 597 -1.06 4.13 11.54
N THR A 598 -2.17 4.84 11.74
CA THR A 598 -3.26 4.32 12.56
C THR A 598 -4.67 4.63 12.08
N LYS A 599 -5.58 3.68 12.31
CA LYS A 599 -7.01 3.75 11.95
C LYS A 599 -7.29 3.91 10.46
N ASN A 600 -6.34 3.57 9.58
CA ASN A 600 -6.55 3.66 8.14
C ASN A 600 -7.30 2.42 7.63
N ILE A 601 -8.08 2.62 6.57
CA ILE A 601 -8.82 1.57 5.87
C ILE A 601 -8.22 1.44 4.47
N ILE A 602 -7.64 0.27 4.17
CA ILE A 602 -7.04 -0.07 2.89
C ILE A 602 -7.80 -1.29 2.35
N ARG A 603 -8.45 -1.18 1.20
CA ARG A 603 -9.26 -2.27 0.63
C ARG A 603 -9.25 -2.26 -0.89
N ASP A 604 -9.53 -3.38 -1.53
CA ASP A 604 -9.65 -3.45 -2.99
C ASP A 604 -8.37 -2.92 -3.71
N ILE A 605 -7.21 -3.38 -3.23
CA ILE A 605 -5.88 -2.98 -3.71
C ILE A 605 -5.19 -4.18 -4.35
N GLU A 606 -4.73 -4.08 -5.60
CA GLU A 606 -3.99 -5.18 -6.26
C GLU A 606 -2.53 -5.26 -5.76
N GLY A 607 -1.94 -4.11 -5.43
CA GLY A 607 -0.61 -4.01 -4.82
C GLY A 607 -0.58 -4.38 -3.33
N ARG A 608 0.47 -3.98 -2.62
CA ARG A 608 0.59 -4.24 -1.16
C ARG A 608 -0.30 -3.29 -0.38
N GLY A 609 -0.89 -3.77 0.71
CA GLY A 609 -1.66 -2.90 1.60
C GLY A 609 -0.78 -1.79 2.20
N LEU A 610 0.24 -2.19 2.95
CA LEU A 610 1.21 -1.29 3.57
C LEU A 610 2.63 -1.84 3.35
N TYR A 611 3.52 -1.02 2.80
CA TYR A 611 4.92 -1.36 2.57
C TYR A 611 5.85 -0.40 3.31
N VAL A 612 6.74 -0.94 4.17
CA VAL A 612 7.76 -0.18 4.88
C VAL A 612 9.14 -0.71 4.49
N GLU A 613 10.00 0.17 4.01
CA GLU A 613 11.33 -0.18 3.51
C GLU A 613 12.42 0.69 4.12
N SER A 614 13.45 0.07 4.69
CA SER A 614 14.63 0.74 5.23
C SER A 614 14.30 1.84 6.26
N CYS A 615 13.29 1.58 7.11
CA CYS A 615 12.80 2.51 8.11
C CYS A 615 13.16 2.08 9.54
N SER A 616 12.94 2.96 10.52
CA SER A 616 13.05 2.63 11.95
C SER A 616 11.99 3.34 12.77
N ASP A 617 11.60 2.76 13.91
CA ASP A 617 10.64 3.36 14.86
C ASP A 617 9.26 3.64 14.24
N VAL A 618 8.72 2.67 13.49
CA VAL A 618 7.41 2.77 12.83
C VAL A 618 6.34 2.08 13.67
N LEU A 619 5.26 2.79 13.99
CA LEU A 619 4.06 2.24 14.62
C LEU A 619 2.95 2.06 13.58
N ILE A 620 2.50 0.82 13.37
CA ILE A 620 1.37 0.46 12.52
C ILE A 620 0.29 -0.11 13.43
N SER A 621 -0.78 0.65 13.69
CA SER A 621 -1.79 0.20 14.64
C SER A 621 -3.24 0.46 14.26
N ASN A 622 -4.17 -0.42 14.63
CA ASN A 622 -5.60 -0.21 14.43
C ASN A 622 -6.02 -0.03 12.96
N ASN A 623 -5.25 -0.54 11.99
CA ASN A 623 -5.61 -0.43 10.57
C ASN A 623 -6.45 -1.63 10.11
N SER A 624 -7.31 -1.43 9.11
CA SER A 624 -8.06 -2.48 8.42
C SER A 624 -7.54 -2.59 7.00
N ILE A 625 -6.91 -3.72 6.65
CA ILE A 625 -6.15 -3.89 5.41
C ILE A 625 -6.66 -5.11 4.63
N SER A 626 -6.98 -4.91 3.36
CA SER A 626 -7.27 -5.94 2.37
C SER A 626 -6.53 -5.62 1.07
N SER A 627 -5.68 -6.55 0.61
CA SER A 627 -4.89 -6.44 -0.63
C SER A 627 -4.83 -7.77 -1.38
N ASP A 628 -4.51 -7.74 -2.68
CA ASP A 628 -4.26 -8.96 -3.46
C ASP A 628 -2.78 -9.40 -3.40
N ASP A 629 -1.85 -8.50 -3.05
CA ASP A 629 -0.49 -8.85 -2.63
C ASP A 629 -0.43 -8.92 -1.08
N ASN A 630 0.76 -8.80 -0.50
CA ASN A 630 1.01 -8.79 0.94
C ASN A 630 0.21 -7.70 1.66
N GLY A 631 -0.39 -8.05 2.80
CA GLY A 631 -1.14 -7.10 3.61
C GLY A 631 -0.24 -6.02 4.21
N ILE A 632 0.72 -6.43 5.03
CA ILE A 632 1.76 -5.56 5.60
C ILE A 632 3.13 -6.18 5.29
N LEU A 633 3.98 -5.46 4.55
CA LEU A 633 5.36 -5.85 4.28
C LEU A 633 6.32 -4.89 4.97
N ILE A 634 7.22 -5.44 5.79
CA ILE A 634 8.27 -4.73 6.50
C ILE A 634 9.63 -5.25 6.03
N ASN A 635 10.44 -4.39 5.44
CA ASN A 635 11.71 -4.76 4.81
C ASN A 635 12.87 -3.90 5.31
N PHE A 636 13.95 -4.53 5.78
CA PHE A 636 15.15 -3.87 6.32
C PHE A 636 14.83 -2.82 7.40
N THR A 637 13.95 -3.14 8.35
CA THR A 637 13.57 -2.19 9.41
C THR A 637 14.03 -2.64 10.80
N ASN A 638 14.13 -1.69 11.73
CA ASN A 638 14.39 -2.00 13.14
C ASN A 638 13.38 -1.28 14.03
N ASN A 639 12.99 -1.95 15.13
CA ASN A 639 12.13 -1.37 16.16
C ASN A 639 10.75 -0.92 15.63
N SER A 640 10.10 -1.78 14.84
CA SER A 640 8.77 -1.50 14.28
C SER A 640 7.68 -2.24 15.06
N ASN A 641 6.58 -1.56 15.37
CA ASN A 641 5.46 -2.11 16.14
C ASN A 641 4.23 -2.26 15.25
N ILE A 642 3.73 -3.48 15.10
CA ILE A 642 2.53 -3.83 14.33
C ILE A 642 1.47 -4.34 15.30
N ILE A 643 0.53 -3.46 15.68
CA ILE A 643 -0.36 -3.69 16.83
C ILE A 643 -1.84 -3.56 16.46
N ASN A 644 -2.65 -4.56 16.78
CA ASN A 644 -4.12 -4.47 16.66
C ASN A 644 -4.62 -4.13 15.24
N ASN A 645 -4.00 -4.69 14.20
CA ASN A 645 -4.46 -4.53 12.83
C ASN A 645 -5.35 -5.70 12.41
N THR A 646 -6.32 -5.46 11.54
CA THR A 646 -7.08 -6.51 10.84
C THR A 646 -6.56 -6.62 9.42
N VAL A 647 -6.09 -7.80 9.03
CA VAL A 647 -5.40 -8.01 7.75
C VAL A 647 -5.98 -9.20 6.99
N LYS A 648 -6.26 -8.97 5.70
CA LYS A 648 -6.56 -9.98 4.69
C LYS A 648 -5.67 -9.73 3.47
N SER A 649 -5.17 -10.78 2.82
CA SER A 649 -4.21 -10.63 1.72
C SER A 649 -4.30 -11.76 0.69
N GLY A 650 -4.06 -11.46 -0.59
CA GLY A 650 -3.83 -12.46 -1.64
C GLY A 650 -2.39 -13.02 -1.67
N SER A 651 -1.59 -12.67 -0.66
CA SER A 651 -0.29 -13.27 -0.34
C SER A 651 -0.14 -13.38 1.18
N ALA A 652 1.04 -13.16 1.75
CA ALA A 652 1.23 -13.19 3.20
C ALA A 652 0.50 -12.02 3.90
N GLY A 653 -0.09 -12.30 5.07
CA GLY A 653 -0.79 -11.28 5.86
C GLY A 653 0.19 -10.22 6.37
N ILE A 654 1.15 -10.65 7.19
CA ILE A 654 2.26 -9.83 7.67
C ILE A 654 3.58 -10.49 7.28
N TYR A 655 4.42 -9.78 6.54
CA TYR A 655 5.71 -10.29 6.07
C TYR A 655 6.86 -9.39 6.55
N LEU A 656 7.82 -10.00 7.25
CA LEU A 656 9.08 -9.39 7.71
C LEU A 656 10.27 -9.94 6.92
N ILE A 657 11.07 -9.03 6.34
CA ILE A 657 12.32 -9.34 5.65
C ILE A 657 13.45 -8.54 6.31
N SER A 658 14.41 -9.23 6.93
CA SER A 658 15.54 -8.59 7.62
C SER A 658 15.10 -7.48 8.60
N ALA A 659 13.97 -7.71 9.28
CA ALA A 659 13.35 -6.81 10.24
C ALA A 659 13.59 -7.32 11.67
N ASN A 660 14.22 -6.49 12.50
CA ASN A 660 14.65 -6.91 13.84
C ASN A 660 14.00 -6.08 14.93
N LYS A 661 13.93 -6.66 16.14
CA LYS A 661 13.41 -5.98 17.35
C LYS A 661 11.99 -5.44 17.16
N SER A 662 11.19 -6.09 16.33
CA SER A 662 9.82 -5.67 16.02
C SER A 662 8.81 -6.41 16.90
N LEU A 663 7.78 -5.69 17.32
CA LEU A 663 6.65 -6.24 18.08
C LEU A 663 5.46 -6.44 17.15
N ILE A 664 5.02 -7.68 16.97
CA ILE A 664 3.79 -8.04 16.25
C ILE A 664 2.79 -8.55 17.27
N SER A 665 1.80 -7.73 17.63
CA SER A 665 0.84 -8.10 18.65
C SER A 665 -0.62 -7.73 18.40
N LEU A 666 -1.54 -8.51 18.95
CA LEU A 666 -2.98 -8.25 18.90
C LEU A 666 -3.57 -8.19 17.49
N ASN A 667 -2.85 -8.62 16.45
CA ASN A 667 -3.35 -8.56 15.08
C ASN A 667 -4.33 -9.70 14.80
N ASN A 668 -5.34 -9.40 13.98
CA ASN A 668 -6.33 -10.35 13.50
C ASN A 668 -6.12 -10.59 12.00
N ILE A 669 -5.55 -11.75 11.65
CA ILE A 669 -5.10 -12.09 10.29
C ILE A 669 -6.02 -13.19 9.74
N LEU A 670 -6.68 -12.90 8.62
CA LEU A 670 -7.80 -13.69 8.13
C LEU A 670 -7.67 -14.00 6.64
N ASN A 671 -7.85 -15.27 6.27
CA ASN A 671 -8.01 -15.72 4.88
C ASN A 671 -6.89 -15.21 3.94
N CYS A 672 -5.64 -15.46 4.32
CA CYS A 672 -4.48 -15.16 3.49
C CYS A 672 -4.25 -16.27 2.45
N ASP A 673 -3.99 -15.91 1.19
CA ASP A 673 -3.71 -16.89 0.13
C ASP A 673 -2.28 -17.47 0.20
N SER A 674 -1.49 -17.07 1.19
CA SER A 674 -0.23 -17.72 1.63
C SER A 674 -0.18 -17.72 3.18
N ASN A 675 0.96 -17.40 3.79
CA ASN A 675 1.19 -17.46 5.23
C ASN A 675 0.46 -16.35 5.98
N GLY A 676 0.00 -16.61 7.21
CA GLY A 676 -0.55 -15.55 8.06
C GLY A 676 0.52 -14.51 8.45
N ILE A 677 1.58 -14.99 9.11
CA ILE A 677 2.79 -14.22 9.43
C ILE A 677 4.00 -14.95 8.84
N LEU A 678 4.84 -14.24 8.08
CA LEU A 678 6.06 -14.75 7.49
C LEU A 678 7.27 -13.94 7.96
N LEU A 679 8.32 -14.61 8.45
CA LEU A 679 9.62 -14.03 8.74
C LEU A 679 10.65 -14.70 7.85
N SER A 680 11.35 -13.94 6.99
CA SER A 680 12.45 -14.44 6.16
C SER A 680 13.69 -13.53 6.16
N GLY A 681 14.87 -14.12 5.96
CA GLY A 681 16.11 -13.40 5.71
C GLY A 681 16.68 -12.68 6.94
N ASN A 682 17.14 -13.44 7.94
CA ASN A 682 17.85 -12.93 9.13
C ASN A 682 17.00 -11.96 10.01
N ASN A 683 15.81 -12.38 10.43
CA ASN A 683 15.03 -11.67 11.43
C ASN A 683 15.41 -12.11 12.84
N HIS A 684 15.71 -11.14 13.71
CA HIS A 684 16.19 -11.38 15.06
C HIS A 684 15.46 -10.56 16.12
N PHE A 685 15.34 -11.15 17.31
CA PHE A 685 14.82 -10.49 18.50
C PHE A 685 13.40 -9.92 18.32
N ASN A 686 12.58 -10.54 17.48
CA ASN A 686 11.19 -10.12 17.30
C ASN A 686 10.28 -10.82 18.33
N GLU A 687 9.21 -10.12 18.69
CA GLU A 687 8.17 -10.62 19.58
C GLU A 687 6.85 -10.74 18.82
N ILE A 688 6.36 -11.97 18.67
CA ILE A 688 5.09 -12.27 17.99
C ILE A 688 4.13 -12.81 19.04
N LEU A 689 3.22 -11.97 19.55
CA LEU A 689 2.33 -12.36 20.63
C LEU A 689 0.88 -11.89 20.56
N ASN A 690 -0.02 -12.70 21.12
CA ASN A 690 -1.45 -12.37 21.20
C ASN A 690 -2.11 -12.13 19.84
N ASN A 691 -1.60 -12.70 18.75
CA ASN A 691 -2.23 -12.59 17.43
C ASN A 691 -3.27 -13.70 17.22
N SER A 692 -4.32 -13.40 16.45
CA SER A 692 -5.33 -14.36 16.01
C SER A 692 -5.17 -14.59 14.50
N ILE A 693 -4.89 -15.82 14.10
CA ILE A 693 -4.55 -16.17 12.71
C ILE A 693 -5.43 -17.33 12.24
N SER A 694 -6.19 -17.11 11.16
CA SER A 694 -7.09 -18.15 10.64
C SER A 694 -7.33 -18.08 9.14
N GLY A 695 -7.54 -19.25 8.53
CA GLY A 695 -7.89 -19.37 7.11
C GLY A 695 -6.74 -19.16 6.13
N SER A 696 -5.48 -19.16 6.58
CA SER A 696 -4.32 -19.13 5.69
C SER A 696 -4.23 -20.42 4.86
N SER A 697 -3.94 -20.27 3.56
CA SER A 697 -3.80 -21.39 2.63
C SER A 697 -2.51 -22.21 2.84
N GLU A 698 -1.51 -21.59 3.51
CA GLU A 698 -0.23 -22.19 3.91
C GLU A 698 -0.12 -22.21 5.45
N GLU A 699 1.04 -21.90 6.02
CA GLU A 699 1.23 -21.86 7.47
C GLU A 699 0.67 -20.59 8.11
N ALA A 700 0.12 -20.71 9.32
CA ALA A 700 -0.31 -19.54 10.06
C ALA A 700 0.88 -18.65 10.43
N ILE A 701 1.98 -19.26 10.89
CA ILE A 701 3.26 -18.60 11.16
C ILE A 701 4.41 -19.41 10.55
N ARG A 702 5.20 -18.78 9.70
CA ARG A 702 6.42 -19.37 9.10
C ARG A 702 7.63 -18.50 9.42
N VAL A 703 8.69 -19.14 9.90
CA VAL A 703 9.98 -18.49 10.20
C VAL A 703 11.06 -19.26 9.47
N GLU A 704 11.76 -18.58 8.56
CA GLU A 704 12.72 -19.23 7.67
C GLU A 704 13.97 -18.39 7.40
N SER A 705 15.00 -19.02 6.85
CA SER A 705 16.24 -18.40 6.40
C SER A 705 16.98 -17.63 7.50
N TYR A 706 17.56 -18.39 8.43
CA TYR A 706 18.50 -17.92 9.45
C TYR A 706 17.91 -16.93 10.48
N CYS A 707 16.60 -17.00 10.74
CA CYS A 707 15.96 -16.19 11.77
C CYS A 707 16.23 -16.78 13.18
N THR A 708 16.68 -15.95 14.12
CA THR A 708 17.08 -16.41 15.46
C THR A 708 16.63 -15.50 16.59
N ASN A 709 16.55 -16.04 17.81
CA ASN A 709 16.19 -15.28 19.01
C ASN A 709 14.80 -14.61 18.94
N ASN A 710 13.86 -15.20 18.21
CA ASN A 710 12.48 -14.70 18.15
C ASN A 710 11.61 -15.41 19.19
N ASN A 711 10.70 -14.66 19.82
CA ASN A 711 9.73 -15.17 20.77
C ASN A 711 8.33 -15.20 20.13
N ILE A 712 7.73 -16.38 20.04
CA ILE A 712 6.39 -16.58 19.47
C ILE A 712 5.49 -17.11 20.59
N SER A 713 4.59 -16.28 21.10
CA SER A 713 3.80 -16.66 22.28
C SER A 713 2.37 -16.20 22.33
N ASN A 714 1.51 -16.93 23.05
CA ASN A 714 0.12 -16.52 23.27
C ASN A 714 -0.70 -16.28 21.98
N ASN A 715 -0.29 -16.85 20.84
CA ASN A 715 -1.04 -16.71 19.59
C ASN A 715 -2.16 -17.75 19.50
N LEU A 716 -3.30 -17.34 18.95
CA LEU A 716 -4.41 -18.20 18.61
C LEU A 716 -4.35 -18.54 17.11
N ILE A 717 -4.08 -19.81 16.80
CA ILE A 717 -3.93 -20.30 15.42
C ILE A 717 -5.04 -21.30 15.13
N ASP A 718 -5.95 -20.99 14.21
CA ASP A 718 -7.16 -21.80 13.95
C ASP A 718 -7.46 -21.99 12.46
N ASN A 719 -7.73 -23.23 12.03
CA ASN A 719 -8.17 -23.56 10.66
C ASN A 719 -7.23 -23.07 9.54
N ASN A 720 -5.91 -23.29 9.69
CA ASN A 720 -4.93 -23.02 8.63
C ASN A 720 -4.42 -24.33 8.01
N PHE A 721 -3.76 -24.27 6.85
CA PHE A 721 -3.16 -25.47 6.26
C PHE A 721 -2.04 -26.03 7.13
N GLY A 722 -1.14 -25.19 7.65
CA GLY A 722 -0.19 -25.53 8.71
C GLY A 722 -0.30 -24.58 9.90
N GLY A 723 0.08 -25.04 11.10
CA GLY A 723 0.07 -24.20 12.29
C GLY A 723 1.25 -23.24 12.34
N LEU A 724 2.37 -23.67 12.93
CA LEU A 724 3.60 -22.88 13.04
C LEU A 724 4.80 -23.70 12.56
N ILE A 725 5.67 -23.12 11.74
CA ILE A 725 6.91 -23.77 11.27
C ILE A 725 8.16 -22.90 11.49
N LEU A 726 9.24 -23.53 11.94
CA LEU A 726 10.62 -23.05 11.80
C LEU A 726 11.33 -23.89 10.74
N ASP A 727 11.98 -23.24 9.77
CA ASP A 727 12.64 -23.91 8.64
C ASP A 727 13.95 -23.19 8.24
N ASP A 728 14.81 -23.84 7.45
CA ASP A 728 16.04 -23.26 6.88
C ASP A 728 16.95 -22.55 7.92
N SER A 729 17.53 -23.34 8.83
CA SER A 729 18.55 -22.92 9.80
C SER A 729 18.12 -21.83 10.81
N CYS A 730 16.85 -21.82 11.23
CA CYS A 730 16.33 -20.93 12.26
C CYS A 730 16.53 -21.48 13.68
N SER A 731 17.54 -20.97 14.41
CA SER A 731 17.91 -21.45 15.75
C SER A 731 17.61 -20.46 16.88
N LEU A 732 17.62 -20.92 18.14
CA LEU A 732 17.47 -20.08 19.34
C LEU A 732 16.12 -19.36 19.44
N ASN A 733 15.08 -19.85 18.78
CA ASN A 733 13.73 -19.32 18.86
C ASN A 733 12.93 -20.04 19.97
N LYS A 734 11.98 -19.32 20.56
CA LYS A 734 11.09 -19.83 21.61
C LYS A 734 9.65 -19.77 21.17
N ILE A 735 8.97 -20.90 21.18
CA ILE A 735 7.55 -21.05 20.86
C ILE A 735 6.83 -21.47 22.15
N PHE A 736 6.05 -20.58 22.75
CA PHE A 736 5.44 -20.90 24.05
C PHE A 736 4.05 -20.34 24.29
N ASN A 737 3.21 -21.04 25.06
CA ASN A 737 1.84 -20.62 25.39
C ASN A 737 0.93 -20.33 24.18
N ASN A 738 1.22 -20.89 23.00
CA ASN A 738 0.34 -20.75 21.84
C ASN A 738 -0.80 -21.76 21.90
N THR A 739 -1.97 -21.37 21.39
CA THR A 739 -3.12 -22.26 21.21
C THR A 739 -3.35 -22.51 19.73
N LEU A 740 -3.09 -23.73 19.29
CA LEU A 740 -3.23 -24.17 17.90
C LEU A 740 -4.38 -25.16 17.79
N LYS A 741 -5.35 -24.93 16.91
CA LYS A 741 -6.48 -25.83 16.74
C LYS A 741 -6.95 -25.99 15.29
N ASN A 742 -7.42 -27.19 14.94
CA ASN A 742 -8.03 -27.52 13.64
C ASN A 742 -7.13 -27.22 12.42
N ASN A 743 -5.81 -27.20 12.60
CA ASN A 743 -4.87 -27.02 11.49
C ASN A 743 -4.64 -28.36 10.80
N ILE A 744 -4.39 -28.34 9.50
CA ILE A 744 -4.32 -29.57 8.71
C ILE A 744 -2.98 -30.29 8.95
N ASN A 745 -1.90 -29.86 8.30
CA ASN A 745 -0.68 -30.65 8.15
C ASN A 745 0.11 -30.92 9.44
N PHE A 746 0.20 -29.93 10.34
CA PHE A 746 0.88 -30.05 11.62
C PHE A 746 0.39 -28.96 12.58
N GLY A 747 0.58 -29.18 13.88
CA GLY A 747 0.47 -28.10 14.87
C GLY A 747 1.72 -27.23 14.83
N ILE A 748 2.84 -27.76 15.29
CA ILE A 748 4.15 -27.11 15.27
C ILE A 748 5.14 -27.98 14.50
N SER A 749 5.95 -27.38 13.63
CA SER A 749 7.02 -28.06 12.90
C SER A 749 8.36 -27.34 13.07
N ILE A 750 9.46 -28.08 13.21
CA ILE A 750 10.83 -27.57 13.17
C ILE A 750 11.59 -28.45 12.16
N ALA A 751 12.15 -27.84 11.12
CA ALA A 751 12.77 -28.54 9.99
C ALA A 751 14.12 -27.93 9.58
N ASP A 752 14.88 -28.64 8.74
CA ASP A 752 16.08 -28.17 8.04
C ASP A 752 17.10 -27.43 8.91
N TYR A 753 17.71 -28.14 9.86
CA TYR A 753 18.81 -27.66 10.70
C TYR A 753 18.43 -26.49 11.64
N CYS A 754 17.16 -26.42 12.04
CA CYS A 754 16.66 -25.47 13.04
C CYS A 754 16.98 -25.93 14.46
N ASP A 755 18.25 -25.82 14.86
CA ASP A 755 18.75 -26.30 16.15
C ASP A 755 18.43 -25.38 17.34
N ASP A 756 18.55 -25.89 18.56
CA ASP A 756 18.54 -25.10 19.82
C ASP A 756 17.26 -24.28 20.02
N ASN A 757 16.12 -24.83 19.60
CA ASN A 757 14.81 -24.20 19.75
C ASN A 757 14.01 -24.81 20.92
N MET A 758 13.11 -24.01 21.50
CA MET A 758 12.25 -24.43 22.60
C MET A 758 10.77 -24.37 22.21
N ILE A 759 10.02 -25.43 22.52
CA ILE A 759 8.57 -25.56 22.38
C ILE A 759 7.97 -25.84 23.77
N VAL A 760 7.38 -24.82 24.40
CA VAL A 760 7.01 -24.86 25.83
C VAL A 760 5.55 -24.50 26.07
N GLU A 761 4.79 -25.30 26.82
CA GLU A 761 3.43 -24.94 27.29
C GLU A 761 2.41 -24.62 26.17
N ASN A 762 2.63 -25.13 24.95
CA ASN A 762 1.67 -24.93 23.86
C ASN A 762 0.51 -25.93 23.97
N THR A 763 -0.67 -25.48 23.57
CA THR A 763 -1.88 -26.31 23.49
C THR A 763 -2.23 -26.54 22.03
N ILE A 764 -2.13 -27.80 21.58
CA ILE A 764 -2.38 -28.24 20.20
C ILE A 764 -3.57 -29.20 20.21
N ASN A 765 -4.64 -28.83 19.51
CA ASN A 765 -5.87 -29.63 19.44
C ASN A 765 -6.29 -29.89 17.99
N ASN A 766 -6.68 -31.12 17.66
CA ASN A 766 -7.27 -31.47 16.37
C ASN A 766 -6.36 -31.13 15.17
N THR A 767 -5.21 -31.81 15.06
CA THR A 767 -4.39 -31.74 13.83
C THR A 767 -4.98 -32.68 12.77
N LEU A 768 -5.37 -32.15 11.61
CA LEU A 768 -6.24 -32.83 10.62
C LEU A 768 -5.48 -33.33 9.39
N LYS A 769 -5.72 -34.56 8.95
CA LYS A 769 -4.98 -35.10 7.80
C LYS A 769 -5.35 -34.43 6.47
N PHE A 770 -4.34 -33.98 5.72
CA PHE A 770 -4.49 -33.69 4.30
C PHE A 770 -4.49 -34.98 3.47
N ILE A 771 -5.51 -35.18 2.63
CA ILE A 771 -5.60 -36.36 1.76
C ILE A 771 -4.56 -36.25 0.64
N GLY A 772 -3.53 -37.11 0.66
CA GLY A 772 -2.52 -37.23 -0.39
C GLY A 772 -1.11 -36.72 -0.04
N ASN A 773 -0.87 -36.22 1.18
CA ASN A 773 0.46 -35.81 1.62
C ASN A 773 1.33 -37.03 2.02
N PRO A 774 2.54 -37.21 1.46
CA PRO A 774 3.48 -38.25 1.90
C PRO A 774 4.22 -37.91 3.22
N ASN A 775 4.23 -36.65 3.65
CA ASN A 775 4.96 -36.23 4.85
C ASN A 775 4.28 -36.71 6.14
N PRO A 776 5.07 -36.96 7.21
CA PRO A 776 4.52 -37.47 8.46
C PRO A 776 3.72 -36.40 9.22
N LEU A 777 2.42 -36.63 9.38
CA LEU A 777 1.48 -35.81 10.15
C LEU A 777 1.74 -35.92 11.66
N ALA A 778 1.89 -34.79 12.36
CA ALA A 778 2.04 -34.77 13.82
C ALA A 778 1.51 -33.49 14.48
N GLY A 779 1.16 -33.58 15.77
CA GLY A 779 0.91 -32.40 16.59
C GLY A 779 2.16 -31.53 16.68
N ILE A 780 3.29 -32.13 17.05
CA ILE A 780 4.64 -31.56 16.95
C ILE A 780 5.49 -32.45 16.03
N LEU A 781 6.06 -31.88 14.98
CA LEU A 781 6.98 -32.52 14.06
C LEU A 781 8.37 -31.90 14.15
N ILE A 782 9.41 -32.70 14.33
CA ILE A 782 10.80 -32.28 14.22
C ILE A 782 11.46 -33.11 13.13
N ASP A 783 12.04 -32.45 12.14
CA ASP A 783 12.81 -33.06 11.06
C ASP A 783 14.20 -32.43 10.98
N ASP A 784 15.24 -33.27 10.87
CA ASP A 784 16.64 -32.87 10.65
C ASP A 784 17.13 -31.69 11.54
N SER A 785 16.69 -31.66 12.81
CA SER A 785 17.03 -30.63 13.79
C SER A 785 17.42 -31.25 15.13
N VAL A 786 18.33 -30.61 15.88
CA VAL A 786 18.89 -31.17 17.13
C VAL A 786 18.83 -30.20 18.30
N ARG A 787 19.01 -30.74 19.52
CA ARG A 787 18.96 -29.99 20.79
C ARG A 787 17.64 -29.23 20.97
N ILE A 788 16.53 -29.87 20.62
CA ILE A 788 15.19 -29.31 20.77
C ILE A 788 14.64 -29.63 22.16
N GLU A 789 14.07 -28.62 22.82
CA GLU A 789 13.35 -28.78 24.09
C GLU A 789 11.84 -28.73 23.86
N ILE A 790 11.15 -29.82 24.18
CA ILE A 790 9.68 -29.96 24.05
C ILE A 790 9.10 -30.19 25.44
N LEU A 791 8.65 -29.12 26.09
CA LEU A 791 8.32 -29.10 27.52
C LEU A 791 6.86 -28.72 27.79
N ASN A 792 6.19 -29.47 28.65
CA ASN A 792 4.87 -29.11 29.21
C ASN A 792 3.77 -28.82 28.19
N ASN A 793 3.86 -29.35 26.95
CA ASN A 793 2.85 -29.12 25.92
C ASN A 793 1.64 -30.04 26.12
N ILE A 794 0.47 -29.56 25.71
CA ILE A 794 -0.77 -30.34 25.69
C ILE A 794 -1.13 -30.63 24.23
N ILE A 795 -1.16 -31.89 23.84
CA ILE A 795 -1.42 -32.33 22.46
C ILE A 795 -2.58 -33.31 22.48
N ASN A 796 -3.69 -32.94 21.83
CA ASN A 796 -4.89 -33.76 21.79
C ASN A 796 -5.39 -33.97 20.35
N ASN A 797 -5.87 -35.19 20.06
CA ASN A 797 -6.62 -35.53 18.85
C ASN A 797 -5.85 -35.24 17.53
N SER A 798 -4.56 -35.52 17.46
CA SER A 798 -3.83 -35.52 16.18
C SER A 798 -4.27 -36.73 15.34
N GLU A 799 -4.64 -36.51 14.07
CA GLU A 799 -4.90 -37.61 13.11
C GLU A 799 -3.60 -38.31 12.64
N GLY A 800 -2.44 -37.91 13.19
CA GLY A 800 -1.15 -38.56 13.04
C GLY A 800 -0.51 -38.87 14.40
N PHE A 801 0.78 -38.55 14.55
CA PHE A 801 1.49 -38.69 15.82
C PHE A 801 1.16 -37.53 16.77
N GLY A 802 1.32 -37.75 18.08
CA GLY A 802 1.34 -36.62 19.03
C GLY A 802 2.59 -35.78 18.83
N ILE A 803 3.76 -36.38 19.09
CA ILE A 803 5.08 -35.83 18.84
C ILE A 803 5.85 -36.81 17.93
N HIS A 804 6.46 -36.30 16.87
CA HIS A 804 7.29 -37.08 15.95
C HIS A 804 8.64 -36.39 15.72
N LEU A 805 9.73 -37.08 16.03
CA LEU A 805 11.10 -36.67 15.68
C LEU A 805 11.63 -37.66 14.65
N THR A 806 12.14 -37.14 13.54
CA THR A 806 12.75 -37.92 12.46
C THR A 806 14.01 -37.25 11.95
N CYS A 807 14.89 -38.05 11.35
CA CYS A 807 16.04 -37.57 10.58
C CYS A 807 16.12 -38.31 9.24
N ASN A 808 16.03 -37.54 8.16
CA ASN A 808 16.10 -38.06 6.80
C ASN A 808 17.52 -38.01 6.23
N ASN A 809 18.35 -37.10 6.74
CA ASN A 809 19.76 -37.01 6.39
C ASN A 809 20.65 -37.96 7.23
N ILE A 810 21.88 -38.26 6.76
CA ILE A 810 22.80 -39.28 7.33
C ILE A 810 23.28 -38.94 8.78
N LEU A 811 22.81 -37.83 9.34
CA LEU A 811 23.08 -37.38 10.70
C LEU A 811 21.85 -37.69 11.56
N TYR A 812 22.02 -38.49 12.61
CA TYR A 812 20.96 -38.73 13.61
C TYR A 812 20.51 -37.41 14.26
N SER A 813 19.30 -37.35 14.81
CA SER A 813 18.93 -36.25 15.70
C SER A 813 19.57 -36.49 17.08
N TYR A 814 20.12 -35.47 17.74
CA TYR A 814 20.87 -35.63 18.99
C TYR A 814 20.36 -34.72 20.12
N HIS A 815 20.38 -35.25 21.36
CA HIS A 815 20.16 -34.49 22.59
C HIS A 815 18.82 -33.72 22.67
N ASN A 816 17.74 -34.31 22.18
CA ASN A 816 16.40 -33.72 22.35
C ASN A 816 15.83 -34.08 23.71
N ASN A 817 15.14 -33.12 24.33
CA ASN A 817 14.50 -33.27 25.63
C ASN A 817 12.98 -33.15 25.48
N ILE A 818 12.24 -34.21 25.81
CA ILE A 818 10.78 -34.28 25.74
C ILE A 818 10.26 -34.56 27.14
N SER A 819 9.76 -33.53 27.81
CA SER A 819 9.38 -33.63 29.22
C SER A 819 8.07 -32.96 29.60
N GLY A 820 7.31 -33.55 30.52
CA GLY A 820 6.11 -32.94 31.10
C GLY A 820 4.91 -32.82 30.16
N ASN A 821 4.95 -33.42 28.95
CA ASN A 821 3.90 -33.25 27.95
C ASN A 821 2.69 -34.16 28.24
N LYS A 822 1.48 -33.65 27.95
CA LYS A 822 0.22 -34.41 28.00
C LYS A 822 -0.26 -34.71 26.59
N ILE A 823 -0.27 -35.98 26.21
CA ILE A 823 -0.42 -36.43 24.82
C ILE A 823 -1.57 -37.45 24.73
N ASN A 824 -2.71 -37.00 24.20
CA ASN A 824 -3.96 -37.76 24.29
C ASN A 824 -4.64 -38.00 22.94
N ASN A 825 -5.24 -39.18 22.79
CA ASN A 825 -6.18 -39.53 21.71
C ASN A 825 -5.61 -39.35 20.28
N ASN A 826 -4.31 -39.56 20.07
CA ASN A 826 -3.73 -39.44 18.73
C ASN A 826 -3.91 -40.73 17.92
N TYR A 827 -4.05 -40.61 16.60
CA TYR A 827 -4.30 -41.75 15.70
C TYR A 827 -3.08 -42.66 15.52
N ASN A 828 -1.88 -42.15 15.76
CA ASN A 828 -0.66 -42.94 15.75
C ASN A 828 -0.08 -43.05 17.18
N SER A 829 1.23 -43.13 17.32
CA SER A 829 1.88 -43.14 18.63
C SER A 829 1.79 -41.78 19.30
N GLY A 830 1.76 -41.76 20.63
CA GLY A 830 1.87 -40.53 21.40
C GLY A 830 3.20 -39.82 21.12
N ILE A 831 4.32 -40.51 21.35
CA ILE A 831 5.67 -40.06 20.97
C ILE A 831 6.28 -41.06 19.98
N HIS A 832 6.87 -40.55 18.92
CA HIS A 832 7.61 -41.33 17.93
C HIS A 832 9.00 -40.73 17.72
N LEU A 833 10.04 -41.50 18.07
CA LEU A 833 11.43 -41.16 17.80
C LEU A 833 11.97 -42.09 16.71
N GLU A 834 12.45 -41.52 15.61
CA GLU A 834 13.11 -42.24 14.53
C GLU A 834 14.54 -41.71 14.35
N LYS A 835 15.53 -42.60 14.35
CA LYS A 835 16.96 -42.27 14.17
C LYS A 835 17.45 -41.13 15.08
N CYS A 836 17.08 -41.19 16.35
CA CYS A 836 17.51 -40.26 17.39
C CYS A 836 18.58 -40.86 18.31
N LEU A 837 19.48 -40.04 18.83
CA LEU A 837 20.56 -40.42 19.74
C LEU A 837 20.56 -39.52 20.98
N TYR A 838 20.82 -40.10 22.15
CA TYR A 838 20.91 -39.36 23.43
C TYR A 838 19.68 -38.52 23.75
N SER A 839 18.49 -38.98 23.36
CA SER A 839 17.24 -38.27 23.68
C SER A 839 16.79 -38.57 25.10
N HIS A 840 16.10 -37.62 25.74
CA HIS A 840 15.56 -37.75 27.09
C HIS A 840 14.05 -37.59 27.01
N VAL A 841 13.32 -38.67 27.31
CA VAL A 841 11.85 -38.69 27.30
C VAL A 841 11.39 -38.97 28.71
N SER A 842 10.87 -37.95 29.40
CA SER A 842 10.51 -38.12 30.81
C SER A 842 9.27 -37.38 31.26
N ASN A 843 8.60 -37.86 32.32
CA ASN A 843 7.47 -37.15 32.93
C ASN A 843 6.31 -36.85 31.96
N ASN A 844 6.16 -37.62 30.88
CA ASN A 844 5.06 -37.42 29.93
C ASN A 844 3.85 -38.29 30.29
N ASP A 845 2.65 -37.76 30.10
CA ASP A 845 1.38 -38.48 30.22
C ASP A 845 0.86 -38.84 28.82
N LEU A 846 0.88 -40.13 28.48
CA LEU A 846 0.52 -40.65 27.17
C LEU A 846 -0.71 -41.56 27.27
N ASN A 847 -1.87 -41.02 26.87
CA ASN A 847 -3.16 -41.64 27.12
C ASN A 847 -3.98 -41.86 25.84
N LYS A 848 -4.57 -43.06 25.67
CA LYS A 848 -5.54 -43.36 24.60
C LYS A 848 -5.04 -43.15 23.17
N ASN A 849 -3.73 -43.29 22.93
CA ASN A 849 -3.21 -43.26 21.56
C ASN A 849 -3.55 -44.57 20.84
N GLN A 850 -3.93 -44.48 19.57
CA GLN A 850 -4.50 -45.61 18.81
C GLN A 850 -3.46 -46.67 18.44
N LEU A 851 -2.17 -46.30 18.37
CA LEU A 851 -1.09 -47.27 18.26
C LEU A 851 -0.37 -47.36 19.61
N ASN A 852 0.85 -46.82 19.70
CA ASN A 852 1.70 -46.99 20.86
C ASN A 852 1.69 -45.76 21.78
N GLY A 853 2.10 -45.92 23.03
CA GLY A 853 2.45 -44.77 23.87
C GLY A 853 3.69 -44.09 23.30
N ILE A 854 4.83 -44.77 23.38
CA ILE A 854 6.13 -44.32 22.86
C ILE A 854 6.66 -45.35 21.86
N THR A 855 7.12 -44.90 20.70
CA THR A 855 7.87 -45.73 19.75
C THR A 855 9.29 -45.20 19.58
N ILE A 856 10.25 -46.10 19.70
CA ILE A 856 11.68 -45.88 19.51
C ILE A 856 12.12 -46.70 18.30
N ARG A 857 12.29 -46.07 17.12
CA ARG A 857 12.75 -46.74 15.90
C ARG A 857 14.18 -46.36 15.59
N ASP A 858 15.07 -47.36 15.59
CA ASP A 858 16.47 -47.19 15.18
C ASP A 858 17.20 -46.05 15.94
N CYS A 859 16.82 -45.86 17.21
CA CYS A 859 17.40 -44.87 18.13
C CYS A 859 18.31 -45.55 19.16
N SER A 860 19.35 -44.85 19.64
CA SER A 860 20.25 -45.39 20.67
C SER A 860 20.55 -44.41 21.81
N ASN A 861 21.04 -44.96 22.93
CA ASN A 861 21.54 -44.20 24.08
C ASN A 861 20.52 -43.22 24.68
N SER A 862 19.23 -43.49 24.53
CA SER A 862 18.16 -42.60 25.02
C SER A 862 17.59 -43.09 26.35
N ASN A 863 17.14 -42.14 27.18
CA ASN A 863 16.54 -42.42 28.49
C ASN A 863 15.04 -42.17 28.44
N LEU A 864 14.26 -43.15 28.87
CA LEU A 864 12.80 -43.11 28.99
C LEU A 864 12.44 -43.33 30.46
N THR A 865 12.06 -42.28 31.18
CA THR A 865 11.83 -42.40 32.63
C THR A 865 10.64 -41.60 33.12
N HIS A 866 9.96 -42.02 34.19
CA HIS A 866 8.86 -41.26 34.80
C HIS A 866 7.67 -40.99 33.86
N ASN A 867 7.52 -41.73 32.75
CA ASN A 867 6.39 -41.56 31.86
C ASN A 867 5.19 -42.37 32.36
N ILE A 868 4.00 -41.78 32.30
CA ILE A 868 2.75 -42.46 32.58
C ILE A 868 2.12 -42.85 31.24
N ILE A 869 2.06 -44.15 30.96
CA ILE A 869 1.67 -44.69 29.65
C ILE A 869 0.44 -45.55 29.85
N MET A 870 -0.71 -45.04 29.39
CA MET A 870 -1.98 -45.67 29.72
C MET A 870 -3.01 -45.75 28.61
N ASN A 871 -3.80 -46.82 28.63
CA ASN A 871 -4.94 -47.03 27.74
C ASN A 871 -4.59 -46.95 26.23
N ASN A 872 -3.35 -47.24 25.83
CA ASN A 872 -2.95 -47.22 24.42
C ASN A 872 -3.34 -48.54 23.74
N ASN A 873 -3.80 -48.47 22.49
CA ASN A 873 -4.50 -49.57 21.81
C ASN A 873 -3.58 -50.64 21.20
N GLN A 874 -2.26 -50.44 21.20
CA GLN A 874 -1.29 -51.46 20.80
C GLN A 874 -0.23 -51.70 21.88
N ILE A 875 0.86 -50.93 21.90
CA ILE A 875 2.02 -51.18 22.78
C ILE A 875 2.29 -49.94 23.64
N GLY A 876 2.57 -50.08 24.94
CA GLY A 876 2.98 -48.95 25.77
C GLY A 876 4.30 -48.33 25.29
N ILE A 877 5.41 -49.07 25.35
CA ILE A 877 6.69 -48.71 24.72
C ILE A 877 7.10 -49.77 23.69
N PHE A 878 7.30 -49.35 22.44
CA PHE A 878 7.79 -50.20 21.37
C PHE A 878 9.19 -49.78 20.91
N ILE A 879 10.18 -50.65 21.14
CA ILE A 879 11.53 -50.50 20.58
C ILE A 879 11.64 -51.33 19.30
N ASP A 880 11.65 -50.63 18.17
CA ASP A 880 11.76 -51.18 16.82
C ASP A 880 13.20 -51.07 16.31
N ASN A 881 13.69 -52.15 15.70
CA ASN A 881 15.07 -52.31 15.27
C ASN A 881 15.15 -52.66 13.78
N SER A 882 14.27 -52.04 12.99
CA SER A 882 14.14 -52.29 11.55
C SER A 882 15.46 -52.12 10.77
N SER A 883 16.34 -51.21 11.21
CA SER A 883 17.65 -50.97 10.59
C SER A 883 18.83 -51.56 11.37
N GLY A 884 18.60 -52.25 12.50
CA GLY A 884 19.64 -52.91 13.29
C GLY A 884 20.43 -51.99 14.24
N ILE A 885 19.91 -50.80 14.57
CA ILE A 885 20.63 -49.75 15.32
C ILE A 885 19.91 -49.38 16.64
N ALA A 886 18.78 -50.00 16.98
CA ALA A 886 18.09 -49.69 18.24
C ALA A 886 18.77 -50.34 19.46
N GLN A 887 19.69 -49.62 20.12
CA GLN A 887 20.50 -50.17 21.21
C GLN A 887 20.81 -49.21 22.37
N ASN A 888 21.15 -49.77 23.54
CA ASN A 888 21.58 -49.02 24.73
C ASN A 888 20.57 -47.98 25.22
N ASN A 889 19.27 -48.18 24.97
CA ASN A 889 18.23 -47.33 25.53
C ASN A 889 17.86 -47.82 26.94
N TYR A 890 17.57 -46.89 27.85
CA TYR A 890 17.20 -47.19 29.24
C TYR A 890 15.75 -46.78 29.47
N ALA A 891 14.89 -47.75 29.79
CA ALA A 891 13.50 -47.54 30.16
C ALA A 891 13.29 -48.00 31.61
N TYR A 892 13.24 -47.07 32.56
CA TYR A 892 13.01 -47.40 33.97
C TYR A 892 12.18 -46.30 34.67
N ASN A 893 11.53 -46.66 35.77
CA ASN A 893 10.60 -45.82 36.51
C ASN A 893 9.44 -45.26 35.67
N ASN A 894 8.94 -46.02 34.68
CA ASN A 894 7.73 -45.68 33.94
C ASN A 894 6.53 -46.45 34.52
N SER A 895 5.32 -45.92 34.33
CA SER A 895 4.07 -46.58 34.74
C SER A 895 3.29 -47.04 33.52
N PHE A 896 3.10 -48.35 33.40
CA PHE A 896 2.30 -48.96 32.34
C PHE A 896 0.94 -49.38 32.89
N ILE A 897 -0.15 -48.82 32.34
CA ILE A 897 -1.51 -49.04 32.86
C ILE A 897 -2.50 -49.31 31.70
N ASN A 898 -3.18 -50.45 31.71
CA ASN A 898 -4.27 -50.80 30.77
C ASN A 898 -3.87 -50.65 29.28
N ASN A 899 -2.62 -50.89 28.92
CA ASN A 899 -2.21 -50.99 27.52
C ASN A 899 -2.49 -52.42 27.00
N VAL A 900 -2.73 -52.59 25.69
CA VAL A 900 -2.96 -53.94 25.13
C VAL A 900 -1.73 -54.84 25.28
N VAL A 901 -0.54 -54.27 25.07
CA VAL A 901 0.76 -54.84 25.42
C VAL A 901 1.56 -53.75 26.12
N HIS A 902 2.14 -54.00 27.29
CA HIS A 902 2.86 -52.93 28.00
C HIS A 902 4.17 -52.55 27.30
N ALA A 903 4.97 -53.52 26.89
CA ALA A 903 6.25 -53.27 26.25
C ALA A 903 6.63 -54.33 25.22
N CYS A 904 7.32 -53.91 24.16
CA CYS A 904 7.92 -54.81 23.16
C CYS A 904 9.30 -54.29 22.74
N ASP A 905 10.31 -55.16 22.80
CA ASP A 905 11.71 -54.86 22.52
C ASP A 905 12.28 -55.81 21.46
N ASN A 906 12.55 -55.25 20.28
CA ASN A 906 13.22 -55.93 19.17
C ASN A 906 14.68 -55.47 18.98
N GLY A 907 15.19 -54.62 19.86
CA GLY A 907 16.51 -54.02 19.78
C GLY A 907 17.63 -54.91 20.33
N THR A 908 18.76 -54.30 20.68
CA THR A 908 19.93 -54.99 21.24
C THR A 908 20.48 -54.20 22.43
N ASN A 909 20.78 -54.86 23.55
CA ASN A 909 21.32 -54.22 24.75
C ASN A 909 20.48 -53.01 25.25
N ASN A 910 19.15 -53.07 25.15
CA ASN A 910 18.29 -52.13 25.83
C ASN A 910 18.03 -52.62 27.25
N TYR A 911 17.90 -51.68 28.18
CA TYR A 911 17.75 -51.94 29.61
C TYR A 911 16.37 -51.47 30.06
N TRP A 912 15.68 -52.34 30.78
CA TRP A 912 14.35 -52.08 31.34
C TRP A 912 14.38 -51.82 32.86
N ASP A 913 15.59 -51.59 33.37
CA ASP A 913 15.91 -51.23 34.75
C ASP A 913 17.24 -50.46 34.76
N ASN A 914 17.58 -49.85 35.90
CA ASN A 914 18.87 -49.17 36.09
C ASN A 914 19.85 -49.96 37.00
N GLY A 915 19.59 -51.26 37.18
CA GLY A 915 20.36 -52.14 38.07
C GLY A 915 19.89 -52.19 39.53
N TYR A 916 18.89 -51.39 39.91
CA TYR A 916 18.24 -51.46 41.23
C TYR A 916 16.76 -51.03 41.21
N LEU A 917 16.25 -50.47 40.10
CA LEU A 917 14.86 -50.05 39.94
C LEU A 917 14.42 -50.21 38.48
N GLY A 918 13.27 -50.83 38.29
CA GLY A 918 12.61 -51.11 37.02
C GLY A 918 11.39 -50.22 36.79
N ASN A 919 10.35 -50.78 36.18
CA ASN A 919 9.10 -50.09 35.83
C ASN A 919 7.91 -50.68 36.58
N TYR A 920 6.83 -49.91 36.67
CA TYR A 920 5.55 -50.37 37.20
C TYR A 920 4.69 -50.96 36.07
N TRP A 921 4.20 -52.18 36.29
CA TRP A 921 3.35 -52.92 35.36
C TRP A 921 2.06 -53.32 36.07
N ASP A 922 0.90 -52.85 35.61
CA ASP A 922 -0.39 -53.17 36.24
C ASP A 922 -0.83 -54.64 36.02
N ASP A 923 -0.13 -55.38 35.16
CA ASP A 923 -0.29 -56.82 34.96
C ASP A 923 0.80 -57.66 35.65
N TYR A 924 1.63 -57.07 36.53
CA TYR A 924 2.66 -57.80 37.25
C TYR A 924 2.05 -58.78 38.27
N LEU A 925 2.26 -60.08 38.04
CA LEU A 925 1.78 -61.16 38.92
C LEU A 925 2.89 -61.79 39.78
N GLY A 926 4.04 -61.13 39.87
CA GLY A 926 5.16 -61.59 40.68
C GLY A 926 4.92 -61.42 42.17
N LYS A 927 6.00 -61.48 42.94
CA LYS A 927 6.00 -61.30 44.38
C LYS A 927 7.20 -60.47 44.77
N ASP A 928 7.07 -59.81 45.89
CA ASP A 928 8.12 -59.16 46.65
C ASP A 928 8.22 -59.91 47.98
N GLU A 929 9.25 -60.75 48.15
CA GLU A 929 9.41 -61.59 49.34
C GLU A 929 10.14 -60.86 50.48
N ASP A 930 10.91 -59.81 50.17
CA ASP A 930 11.63 -59.00 51.16
C ASP A 930 10.98 -57.64 51.47
N ASP A 931 9.85 -57.35 50.83
CA ASP A 931 8.93 -56.24 51.13
C ASP A 931 9.62 -54.88 50.94
N ASP A 932 10.40 -54.77 49.85
CA ASP A 932 11.18 -53.57 49.51
C ASP A 932 10.57 -52.72 48.37
N ASN A 933 9.35 -53.08 47.96
CA ASN A 933 8.55 -52.55 46.86
C ASN A 933 9.14 -52.86 45.47
N ILE A 934 10.06 -53.81 45.39
CA ILE A 934 10.66 -54.30 44.15
C ILE A 934 10.34 -55.80 44.03
N GLY A 935 9.75 -56.17 42.91
CA GLY A 935 9.39 -57.55 42.65
C GLY A 935 10.62 -58.44 42.42
N ASP A 936 10.74 -59.49 43.24
CA ASP A 936 11.78 -60.53 43.14
C ASP A 936 11.69 -61.38 41.86
N THR A 937 10.54 -61.35 41.17
CA THR A 937 10.33 -62.05 39.91
C THR A 937 10.54 -61.11 38.73
N PRO A 938 11.55 -61.30 37.86
CA PRO A 938 11.73 -60.44 36.69
C PRO A 938 10.51 -60.43 35.77
N TYR A 939 10.14 -59.26 35.25
CA TYR A 939 9.08 -59.10 34.25
C TYR A 939 9.67 -59.26 32.84
N ASN A 940 9.15 -60.20 32.06
CA ASN A 940 9.65 -60.47 30.70
C ASN A 940 9.05 -59.48 29.70
N ILE A 941 9.90 -58.85 28.91
CA ILE A 941 9.48 -57.94 27.84
C ILE A 941 9.23 -58.75 26.56
N SER A 942 8.10 -58.48 25.90
CA SER A 942 7.78 -59.13 24.61
C SER A 942 8.77 -58.71 23.52
N GLY A 943 8.94 -59.50 22.46
CA GLY A 943 9.80 -59.15 21.31
C GLY A 943 10.98 -60.10 21.11
N THR A 944 11.85 -59.78 20.14
CA THR A 944 12.97 -60.65 19.73
C THR A 944 14.21 -60.51 20.60
N ALA A 945 14.35 -59.42 21.37
CA ALA A 945 15.52 -59.14 22.19
C ALA A 945 15.63 -60.05 23.43
N ARG A 946 14.50 -60.64 23.87
CA ARG A 946 14.37 -61.39 25.13
C ARG A 946 14.78 -60.56 26.36
N SER A 947 14.51 -59.26 26.30
CA SER A 947 14.75 -58.32 27.39
C SER A 947 13.85 -58.63 28.58
N ARG A 948 14.30 -58.24 29.76
CA ARG A 948 13.54 -58.37 31.01
C ARG A 948 13.83 -57.16 31.89
N ASP A 949 12.82 -56.76 32.64
CA ASP A 949 12.96 -55.87 33.78
C ASP A 949 13.30 -56.74 35.00
N ASN A 950 14.50 -56.58 35.56
CA ASN A 950 14.94 -57.39 36.71
C ASN A 950 14.45 -56.84 38.05
N PHE A 951 13.96 -55.60 38.09
CA PHE A 951 13.58 -54.91 39.31
C PHE A 951 12.18 -54.25 39.14
N PRO A 952 11.15 -54.99 38.67
CA PRO A 952 9.84 -54.42 38.44
C PRO A 952 9.29 -53.82 39.74
N ILE A 953 8.65 -52.66 39.67
CA ILE A 953 8.04 -52.01 40.82
C ILE A 953 6.82 -52.84 41.25
N TYR A 954 6.83 -53.34 42.48
CA TYR A 954 5.74 -54.12 43.06
C TYR A 954 4.80 -53.20 43.85
N ASN A 955 3.50 -53.50 43.78
CA ASN A 955 2.46 -52.87 44.58
C ASN A 955 1.43 -53.96 44.88
N ASP A 956 1.39 -54.45 46.12
CA ASP A 956 0.46 -55.49 46.59
C ASP A 956 -0.78 -54.93 47.31
N GLY A 957 -0.83 -53.61 47.45
CA GLY A 957 -1.94 -52.92 48.06
C GLY A 957 -1.86 -52.75 49.58
N ASP A 958 -0.69 -52.94 50.20
CA ASP A 958 -0.43 -52.48 51.57
C ASP A 958 0.71 -51.43 51.69
N ASP A 959 1.09 -50.86 50.55
CA ASP A 959 2.07 -49.80 50.42
C ASP A 959 1.77 -48.54 51.28
N PRO A 960 2.81 -47.90 51.84
CA PRO A 960 2.67 -46.60 52.49
C PRO A 960 2.02 -45.58 51.54
N PRO A 961 1.13 -44.69 52.04
CA PRO A 961 0.48 -43.67 51.22
C PRO A 961 1.45 -42.83 50.38
N GLN A 962 1.36 -42.93 49.06
CA GLN A 962 2.12 -42.06 48.18
C GLN A 962 1.45 -40.69 48.09
N ILE A 963 2.19 -39.63 48.43
CA ILE A 963 1.72 -38.25 48.33
C ILE A 963 2.36 -37.60 47.11
N ILE A 964 1.53 -37.20 46.15
CA ILE A 964 1.93 -36.40 44.99
C ILE A 964 1.47 -34.98 45.26
N ILE A 965 2.42 -34.05 45.31
CA ILE A 965 2.12 -32.61 45.45
C ILE A 965 1.78 -32.10 44.05
N ILE A 966 0.51 -31.73 43.83
CA ILE A 966 0.04 -31.15 42.56
C ILE A 966 0.33 -29.64 42.55
N SER A 967 0.14 -28.99 43.70
CA SER A 967 0.58 -27.62 43.95
C SER A 967 0.89 -27.45 45.45
N PRO A 968 1.87 -26.61 45.85
CA PRO A 968 2.72 -25.76 45.00
C PRO A 968 3.70 -26.55 44.11
N ASN A 969 4.39 -25.88 43.20
CA ASN A 969 5.54 -26.41 42.45
C ASN A 969 6.86 -26.04 43.11
N VAL A 970 7.94 -26.70 42.68
CA VAL A 970 9.29 -26.44 43.20
C VAL A 970 9.70 -25.01 42.88
N ASN A 971 10.10 -24.27 43.90
CA ASN A 971 10.49 -22.85 43.89
C ASN A 971 9.36 -21.85 43.61
N ASP A 972 8.09 -22.27 43.70
CA ASP A 972 6.97 -21.30 43.72
C ASP A 972 7.21 -20.25 44.80
N ILE A 973 6.88 -19.00 44.49
CA ILE A 973 7.08 -17.85 45.35
C ILE A 973 5.73 -17.48 45.97
N TYR A 974 5.74 -17.14 47.26
CA TYR A 974 4.54 -16.76 48.01
C TYR A 974 4.82 -15.57 48.93
N GLY A 975 3.90 -14.62 48.98
CA GLY A 975 3.97 -13.41 49.81
C GLY A 975 3.60 -13.59 51.28
N GLU A 976 2.97 -12.56 51.85
CA GLU A 976 2.45 -12.59 53.22
C GLU A 976 1.32 -13.64 53.40
N ASN A 977 0.55 -13.91 52.35
CA ASN A 977 -0.54 -14.88 52.42
C ASN A 977 -0.02 -16.32 52.30
N ALA A 978 -0.52 -17.21 53.17
CA ALA A 978 -0.10 -18.59 53.16
C ALA A 978 -0.44 -19.30 51.84
N PRO A 979 0.46 -20.16 51.32
CA PRO A 979 0.26 -20.85 50.06
C PRO A 979 -0.93 -21.81 50.12
N SER A 980 -1.67 -21.90 49.02
CA SER A 980 -2.58 -23.01 48.82
C SER A 980 -1.82 -24.28 48.48
N PHE A 981 -2.33 -25.43 48.88
CA PHE A 981 -1.83 -26.74 48.46
C PHE A 981 -2.93 -27.56 47.79
N ASN A 982 -2.51 -28.43 46.89
CA ASN A 982 -3.32 -29.48 46.28
C ASN A 982 -2.47 -30.74 46.17
N LEU A 983 -3.01 -31.85 46.64
CA LEU A 983 -2.35 -33.13 46.75
C LEU A 983 -3.18 -34.19 46.02
N GLN A 984 -2.50 -35.19 45.50
CA GLN A 984 -3.09 -36.48 45.23
C GLN A 984 -2.45 -37.47 46.19
N ILE A 985 -3.26 -38.07 47.05
CA ILE A 985 -2.81 -39.15 47.92
C ILE A 985 -3.29 -40.45 47.29
N LYS A 986 -2.35 -41.26 46.82
CA LYS A 986 -2.60 -42.63 46.36
C LYS A 986 -2.24 -43.56 47.51
N SER A 987 -3.22 -44.30 47.99
CA SER A 987 -3.00 -45.31 49.00
C SER A 987 -3.98 -46.43 48.76
N ASP A 988 -3.47 -47.64 48.79
CA ASP A 988 -4.27 -48.85 48.60
C ASP A 988 -5.10 -49.17 49.85
N ILE A 989 -4.67 -48.64 51.00
CA ILE A 989 -5.38 -48.67 52.27
C ILE A 989 -6.02 -47.29 52.54
N PRO A 990 -7.24 -47.21 53.10
CA PRO A 990 -7.83 -45.93 53.44
C PRO A 990 -6.92 -45.09 54.35
N VAL A 991 -6.62 -43.87 53.90
CA VAL A 991 -5.84 -42.89 54.66
C VAL A 991 -6.56 -42.58 55.99
N ASN A 992 -5.83 -42.71 57.10
CA ASN A 992 -6.33 -42.47 58.46
C ASN A 992 -6.17 -41.01 58.86
N THR A 993 -4.95 -40.46 58.72
CA THR A 993 -4.62 -39.07 59.08
C THR A 993 -3.63 -38.46 58.11
N THR A 994 -3.80 -37.18 57.79
CA THR A 994 -2.86 -36.39 57.00
C THR A 994 -2.46 -35.14 57.77
N TRP A 995 -1.21 -34.70 57.62
CA TRP A 995 -0.72 -33.46 58.21
C TRP A 995 0.42 -32.88 57.37
N TYR A 996 0.81 -31.65 57.63
CA TYR A 996 2.03 -31.08 57.08
C TYR A 996 2.87 -30.41 58.17
N THR A 997 4.14 -30.19 57.85
CA THR A 997 5.08 -29.36 58.63
C THR A 997 5.85 -28.45 57.68
N LEU A 998 6.19 -27.25 58.15
CA LEU A 998 7.03 -26.30 57.43
C LEU A 998 8.42 -26.27 58.09
N TYR A 999 9.47 -26.32 57.29
CA TYR A 999 10.83 -26.07 57.74
C TYR A 999 11.13 -24.59 57.59
N ASN A 1000 11.40 -23.91 58.71
CA ASN A 1000 11.63 -22.47 58.75
C ASN A 1000 13.12 -22.06 58.60
N GLY A 1001 13.97 -22.97 58.12
CA GLY A 1001 15.41 -22.75 57.97
C GLY A 1001 16.24 -23.22 59.18
N SER A 1002 15.63 -23.37 60.36
CA SER A 1002 16.30 -23.90 61.57
C SER A 1002 15.63 -25.13 62.16
N ASP A 1003 14.30 -25.14 62.24
CA ASP A 1003 13.50 -26.20 62.87
C ASP A 1003 12.24 -26.49 62.02
N TRP A 1004 11.64 -27.65 62.25
CA TRP A 1004 10.34 -28.00 61.69
C TRP A 1004 9.21 -27.47 62.60
N SER A 1005 8.14 -26.96 62.00
CA SER A 1005 6.93 -26.56 62.70
C SER A 1005 6.25 -27.74 63.41
N ILE A 1006 5.29 -27.45 64.29
CA ILE A 1006 4.38 -28.49 64.80
C ILE A 1006 3.58 -29.12 63.65
N ASN A 1007 3.13 -30.37 63.84
CA ASN A 1007 2.27 -31.06 62.88
C ASN A 1007 0.92 -30.33 62.78
N TYR A 1008 0.59 -29.83 61.59
CA TYR A 1008 -0.74 -29.29 61.31
C TYR A 1008 -1.62 -30.37 60.70
N THR A 1009 -2.53 -30.94 61.50
CA THR A 1009 -3.41 -32.03 61.05
C THR A 1009 -4.50 -31.52 60.12
N LEU A 1010 -4.61 -32.12 58.94
CA LEU A 1010 -5.64 -31.83 57.96
C LEU A 1010 -6.94 -32.56 58.30
N SER A 1011 -8.08 -32.03 57.84
CA SER A 1011 -9.36 -32.71 57.99
C SER A 1011 -9.36 -34.02 57.20
N LYS A 1012 -10.09 -35.05 57.68
CA LYS A 1012 -10.12 -36.36 57.01
C LYS A 1012 -10.59 -36.24 55.56
N GLY A 1013 -9.73 -36.66 54.62
CA GLY A 1013 -10.00 -36.58 53.17
C GLY A 1013 -9.68 -35.23 52.54
N GLN A 1014 -9.11 -34.28 53.29
CA GLN A 1014 -8.67 -33.00 52.76
C GLN A 1014 -7.37 -33.19 51.97
N THR A 1015 -7.47 -33.02 50.65
CA THR A 1015 -6.33 -33.06 49.74
C THR A 1015 -6.02 -31.69 49.13
N SER A 1016 -6.81 -30.67 49.42
CA SER A 1016 -6.51 -29.29 49.06
C SER A 1016 -6.91 -28.32 50.16
N GLY A 1017 -6.28 -27.15 50.17
CA GLY A 1017 -6.52 -26.13 51.19
C GLY A 1017 -5.44 -25.06 51.17
N TYR A 1018 -5.34 -24.34 52.28
CA TYR A 1018 -4.27 -23.39 52.52
C TYR A 1018 -3.41 -23.89 53.66
N ILE A 1019 -2.11 -23.63 53.56
CA ILE A 1019 -1.23 -23.68 54.71
C ILE A 1019 -1.77 -22.71 55.77
N ASP A 1020 -1.62 -23.08 57.03
CA ASP A 1020 -2.09 -22.30 58.15
C ASP A 1020 -1.30 -21.00 58.22
N GLN A 1021 -2.04 -19.90 58.36
CA GLN A 1021 -1.46 -18.57 58.28
C GLN A 1021 -0.49 -18.32 59.44
N GLU A 1022 -0.76 -18.80 60.65
CA GLU A 1022 0.15 -18.60 61.79
C GLU A 1022 1.46 -19.39 61.59
N LEU A 1023 1.38 -20.62 61.05
CA LEU A 1023 2.58 -21.40 60.70
C LEU A 1023 3.38 -20.77 59.56
N TRP A 1024 2.70 -20.17 58.56
CA TRP A 1024 3.35 -19.47 57.46
C TRP A 1024 4.03 -18.19 57.92
N ASP A 1025 3.40 -17.42 58.81
CA ASP A 1025 3.93 -16.18 59.38
C ASP A 1025 5.26 -16.42 60.11
N ASP A 1026 5.40 -17.57 60.76
CA ASP A 1026 6.63 -18.00 61.46
C ASP A 1026 7.80 -18.39 60.51
N CYS A 1027 7.54 -18.59 59.21
CA CYS A 1027 8.60 -18.84 58.23
C CYS A 1027 9.31 -17.52 57.82
N PRO A 1028 10.67 -17.50 57.77
CA PRO A 1028 11.42 -16.33 57.35
C PRO A 1028 11.36 -16.12 55.83
N ASN A 1029 11.75 -14.92 55.39
CA ASN A 1029 11.98 -14.64 53.97
C ASN A 1029 13.02 -15.61 53.38
N GLY A 1030 12.75 -16.16 52.19
CA GLY A 1030 13.62 -17.10 51.51
C GLY A 1030 13.05 -18.53 51.45
N THR A 1031 13.94 -19.52 51.46
CA THR A 1031 13.57 -20.92 51.21
C THR A 1031 12.75 -21.52 52.36
N VAL A 1032 11.59 -22.10 52.03
CA VAL A 1032 10.74 -22.87 52.94
C VAL A 1032 10.57 -24.28 52.37
N ILE A 1033 10.78 -25.31 53.19
CA ILE A 1033 10.49 -26.70 52.80
C ILE A 1033 9.16 -27.09 53.42
N MET A 1034 8.18 -27.43 52.59
CA MET A 1034 6.92 -27.99 53.07
C MET A 1034 6.98 -29.50 52.93
N ARG A 1035 6.64 -30.21 54.01
CA ARG A 1035 6.53 -31.66 53.98
C ARG A 1035 5.12 -32.08 54.34
N PHE A 1036 4.49 -32.82 53.45
CA PHE A 1036 3.18 -33.43 53.66
C PHE A 1036 3.37 -34.89 54.09
N TYR A 1037 2.50 -35.33 54.99
CA TYR A 1037 2.48 -36.66 55.55
C TYR A 1037 1.08 -37.25 55.42
N ALA A 1038 1.04 -38.57 55.20
CA ALA A 1038 -0.16 -39.35 55.13
C ALA A 1038 0.11 -40.68 55.83
N ASN A 1039 -0.75 -41.01 56.78
CA ASN A 1039 -0.71 -42.26 57.51
C ASN A 1039 -1.98 -43.04 57.16
N ASP A 1040 -1.83 -44.29 56.74
CA ASP A 1040 -2.98 -45.14 56.44
C ASP A 1040 -3.62 -45.76 57.70
N SER A 1041 -4.65 -46.56 57.48
CA SER A 1041 -5.38 -47.27 58.55
C SER A 1041 -4.58 -48.43 59.18
N LEU A 1042 -3.45 -48.85 58.60
CA LEU A 1042 -2.50 -49.81 59.19
C LEU A 1042 -1.30 -49.13 59.86
N SER A 1043 -1.23 -47.80 59.82
CA SER A 1043 -0.15 -46.96 60.36
C SER A 1043 1.14 -46.93 59.53
N TYR A 1044 1.06 -47.23 58.23
CA TYR A 1044 2.16 -46.97 57.31
C TYR A 1044 2.20 -45.48 56.96
N LEU A 1045 3.39 -44.90 57.11
CA LEU A 1045 3.64 -43.47 56.95
C LEU A 1045 4.33 -43.18 55.62
N GLY A 1046 3.63 -42.48 54.74
CA GLY A 1046 4.22 -41.86 53.56
C GLY A 1046 4.41 -40.36 53.75
N PHE A 1047 5.43 -39.80 53.09
CA PHE A 1047 5.64 -38.36 53.03
C PHE A 1047 6.13 -37.91 51.66
N SER A 1048 5.89 -36.65 51.35
CA SER A 1048 6.44 -35.95 50.18
C SER A 1048 6.77 -34.52 50.56
N GLU A 1049 7.81 -33.96 49.97
CA GLU A 1049 8.30 -32.63 50.30
C GLU A 1049 8.53 -31.77 49.07
N ILE A 1050 8.41 -30.46 49.27
CA ILE A 1050 8.62 -29.48 48.24
C ILE A 1050 9.31 -28.25 48.81
N VAL A 1051 10.24 -27.73 48.02
CA VAL A 1051 10.93 -26.49 48.31
C VAL A 1051 10.17 -25.36 47.63
N ILE A 1052 9.74 -24.37 48.38
CA ILE A 1052 9.13 -23.12 47.89
C ILE A 1052 9.91 -21.93 48.44
N ARG A 1053 9.53 -20.71 48.02
CA ARG A 1053 10.13 -19.47 48.51
C ARG A 1053 9.06 -18.56 49.10
N LYS A 1054 9.31 -18.05 50.30
CA LYS A 1054 8.59 -16.91 50.85
C LYS A 1054 9.29 -15.63 50.41
N ASP A 1055 8.55 -14.69 49.82
CA ASP A 1055 9.04 -13.36 49.52
C ASP A 1055 8.17 -12.27 50.12
N ILE A 1056 8.71 -11.58 51.12
CA ILE A 1056 8.10 -10.42 51.79
C ILE A 1056 9.00 -9.19 51.65
N SER A 1057 10.00 -9.24 50.77
CA SER A 1057 10.90 -8.11 50.53
C SER A 1057 10.32 -7.23 49.43
N PRO A 1058 9.98 -5.97 49.71
CA PRO A 1058 9.46 -5.09 48.67
C PRO A 1058 10.57 -4.76 47.65
N PRO A 1059 10.21 -4.56 46.37
CA PRO A 1059 11.17 -4.17 45.34
C PRO A 1059 11.92 -2.88 45.73
N ILE A 1060 13.25 -2.88 45.60
CA ILE A 1060 14.05 -1.66 45.85
C ILE A 1060 14.22 -0.90 44.54
N ILE A 1061 13.68 0.32 44.47
CA ILE A 1061 13.81 1.22 43.33
C ILE A 1061 14.92 2.25 43.62
N ILE A 1062 15.91 2.35 42.75
CA ILE A 1062 16.93 3.41 42.74
C ILE A 1062 16.75 4.26 41.49
N ILE A 1063 16.35 5.52 41.66
CA ILE A 1063 16.25 6.48 40.54
C ILE A 1063 17.65 7.01 40.24
N ASN A 1064 18.14 6.73 39.03
CA ASN A 1064 19.45 7.23 38.56
C ASN A 1064 19.29 8.58 37.84
N GLU A 1065 18.23 8.73 37.04
CA GLU A 1065 17.77 9.97 36.39
C GLU A 1065 16.24 9.92 36.26
N PRO A 1066 15.51 11.05 36.32
CA PRO A 1066 16.02 12.39 36.57
C PRO A 1066 16.49 12.57 38.02
N LEU A 1067 17.49 13.44 38.22
CA LEU A 1067 17.95 13.85 39.54
C LEU A 1067 16.91 14.78 40.22
N GLU A 1068 16.92 14.80 41.54
CA GLU A 1068 16.09 15.73 42.32
C GLU A 1068 16.37 17.19 41.90
N ASP A 1069 15.30 17.98 41.73
CA ASP A 1069 15.31 19.36 41.22
C ASP A 1069 15.88 19.58 39.80
N GLN A 1070 16.03 18.54 38.99
CA GLN A 1070 16.47 18.68 37.60
C GLN A 1070 15.44 19.43 36.74
N ILE A 1071 15.92 20.44 36.00
CA ILE A 1071 15.06 21.31 35.19
C ILE A 1071 14.91 20.74 33.78
N PHE A 1072 13.67 20.52 33.38
CA PHE A 1072 13.30 20.08 32.03
C PHE A 1072 12.55 21.17 31.26
N LYS A 1073 12.69 21.15 29.95
CA LYS A 1073 11.82 21.92 29.04
C LYS A 1073 10.55 21.12 28.76
N MET A 1074 9.51 21.78 28.25
CA MET A 1074 8.29 21.09 27.80
C MET A 1074 8.60 20.10 26.68
N ILE A 1075 9.54 20.47 25.78
CA ILE A 1075 10.07 19.63 24.70
C ILE A 1075 11.61 19.74 24.69
N PRO A 1076 12.36 18.62 24.59
CA PRO A 1076 11.88 17.23 24.55
C PRO A 1076 11.37 16.77 25.91
N VAL A 1077 10.46 15.78 25.91
CA VAL A 1077 10.02 15.14 27.15
C VAL A 1077 11.20 14.51 27.90
N PRO A 1078 11.21 14.50 29.23
CA PRO A 1078 12.32 13.97 30.01
C PRO A 1078 12.54 12.48 29.75
N ASN A 1079 13.80 12.07 29.75
CA ASN A 1079 14.16 10.66 29.88
C ASN A 1079 14.24 10.28 31.35
N TYR A 1080 13.98 9.01 31.64
CA TYR A 1080 14.22 8.40 32.95
C TYR A 1080 15.20 7.23 32.84
N ASN A 1081 15.90 7.00 33.93
CA ASN A 1081 16.77 5.86 34.19
C ASN A 1081 16.62 5.46 35.66
N PHE A 1082 16.19 4.25 35.94
CA PHE A 1082 16.18 3.72 37.31
C PHE A 1082 16.55 2.24 37.32
N THR A 1083 16.99 1.76 38.47
CA THR A 1083 17.36 0.37 38.70
C THR A 1083 16.38 -0.23 39.70
N ILE A 1084 15.85 -1.41 39.38
CA ILE A 1084 15.06 -2.21 40.31
C ILE A 1084 15.94 -3.37 40.79
N TYR A 1085 16.14 -3.49 42.10
CA TYR A 1085 16.74 -4.68 42.70
C TYR A 1085 15.62 -5.59 43.19
N GLU A 1086 15.15 -6.44 42.28
CA GLU A 1086 14.18 -7.50 42.56
C GLU A 1086 14.35 -8.63 41.53
N THR A 1087 14.35 -9.89 41.97
CA THR A 1087 14.49 -11.06 41.11
C THR A 1087 13.17 -11.53 40.50
N ASN A 1088 12.02 -11.11 41.05
CA ASN A 1088 10.69 -11.58 40.65
C ASN A 1088 9.71 -10.42 40.39
N ILE A 1089 10.14 -9.43 39.60
CA ILE A 1089 9.32 -8.28 39.23
C ILE A 1089 8.16 -8.66 38.29
N MET A 1090 6.94 -8.24 38.60
CA MET A 1090 5.74 -8.47 37.77
C MET A 1090 5.39 -7.25 36.93
N ALA A 1091 5.35 -6.08 37.56
CA ALA A 1091 4.94 -4.85 36.92
C ALA A 1091 5.72 -3.67 37.49
N TYR A 1092 5.91 -2.66 36.68
CA TYR A 1092 6.41 -1.37 37.12
C TYR A 1092 5.81 -0.29 36.24
N TRP A 1093 5.59 0.86 36.83
CA TRP A 1093 4.97 2.01 36.17
C TRP A 1093 5.48 3.28 36.81
N TYR A 1094 5.21 4.41 36.18
CA TYR A 1094 5.33 5.70 36.85
C TYR A 1094 4.02 6.48 36.75
N ARG A 1095 3.91 7.53 37.55
CA ARG A 1095 2.90 8.58 37.38
C ARG A 1095 3.52 9.94 37.62
N LEU A 1096 2.90 10.94 37.03
CA LEU A 1096 3.26 12.33 37.20
C LEU A 1096 2.26 12.98 38.15
N LYS A 1097 2.76 13.77 39.09
CA LYS A 1097 1.94 14.49 40.06
C LYS A 1097 2.35 15.95 40.16
N GLN A 1098 1.38 16.84 39.96
CA GLN A 1098 1.53 18.28 40.12
C GLN A 1098 0.30 18.88 40.79
N GLY A 1099 0.44 19.29 42.06
CA GLY A 1099 -0.71 19.73 42.85
C GLY A 1099 -1.76 18.63 43.01
N GLU A 1100 -2.98 18.88 42.52
CA GLU A 1100 -4.11 17.93 42.49
C GLU A 1100 -4.14 17.08 41.20
N ILE A 1101 -3.32 17.40 40.19
CA ILE A 1101 -3.24 16.65 38.94
C ILE A 1101 -2.38 15.41 39.18
N ILE A 1102 -2.94 14.23 38.92
CA ILE A 1102 -2.28 12.92 39.00
C ILE A 1102 -2.62 12.18 37.72
N THR A 1103 -1.62 11.71 36.98
CA THR A 1103 -1.85 10.90 35.77
C THR A 1103 -2.27 9.49 36.12
N GLU A 1104 -2.85 8.78 35.14
CA GLU A 1104 -3.01 7.33 35.24
C GLU A 1104 -1.64 6.62 35.36
N ASN A 1105 -1.66 5.37 35.79
CA ASN A 1105 -0.45 4.54 35.88
C ASN A 1105 0.06 4.23 34.47
N ILE A 1106 1.30 4.61 34.17
CA ILE A 1106 1.91 4.38 32.85
C ILE A 1106 2.89 3.22 32.95
N THR A 1107 2.49 2.07 32.43
CA THR A 1107 3.30 0.83 32.39
C THR A 1107 4.18 0.81 31.13
N PHE A 1108 5.43 0.36 31.25
CA PHE A 1108 6.38 0.26 30.14
C PHE A 1108 7.29 -0.96 30.34
N PHE A 1109 7.74 -1.58 29.25
CA PHE A 1109 8.60 -2.77 29.28
C PHE A 1109 10.02 -2.42 28.85
N THR A 1110 11.03 -2.78 29.65
CA THR A 1110 12.44 -2.73 29.19
C THR A 1110 13.23 -3.97 29.60
N SER A 1111 14.38 -4.12 28.95
CA SER A 1111 15.38 -5.20 28.95
C SER A 1111 15.59 -6.01 30.25
N SER A 1112 16.07 -7.23 30.04
CA SER A 1112 16.35 -8.26 31.05
C SER A 1112 17.54 -7.97 31.98
N ASP A 1113 18.14 -6.79 31.90
CA ASP A 1113 19.39 -6.41 32.62
C ASP A 1113 19.15 -5.63 33.92
N GLY A 1114 17.89 -5.45 34.35
CA GLY A 1114 17.53 -4.79 35.62
C GLY A 1114 17.64 -3.25 35.61
N ILE A 1115 18.15 -2.66 34.52
CA ILE A 1115 18.19 -1.21 34.29
C ILE A 1115 16.98 -0.82 33.43
N LYS A 1116 16.23 0.19 33.87
CA LYS A 1116 14.99 0.66 33.25
C LYS A 1116 15.18 2.07 32.71
N THR A 1117 15.36 2.19 31.39
CA THR A 1117 15.52 3.48 30.69
C THR A 1117 14.38 3.73 29.72
N GLY A 1118 13.89 4.97 29.64
CA GLY A 1118 12.86 5.35 28.68
C GLY A 1118 12.61 6.85 28.68
N SER A 1119 11.54 7.27 27.99
CA SER A 1119 11.07 8.65 27.96
C SER A 1119 9.70 8.73 28.62
N ILE A 1120 9.44 9.83 29.34
CA ILE A 1120 8.13 10.08 29.93
C ILE A 1120 7.08 10.21 28.83
N ASP A 1121 5.91 9.61 29.03
CA ASP A 1121 4.77 9.61 28.11
C ASP A 1121 4.39 11.05 27.79
N GLU A 1122 4.35 11.37 26.51
CA GLU A 1122 4.13 12.72 26.03
C GLU A 1122 2.73 13.23 26.37
N GLY A 1123 1.72 12.36 26.32
CA GLY A 1123 0.36 12.70 26.73
C GLY A 1123 0.29 13.08 28.20
N ALA A 1124 0.93 12.29 29.06
CA ALA A 1124 1.01 12.51 30.49
C ALA A 1124 1.84 13.75 30.87
N TRP A 1125 2.95 14.00 30.16
CA TRP A 1125 3.80 15.18 30.34
C TRP A 1125 3.08 16.46 29.93
N ASN A 1126 2.33 16.44 28.83
CA ASN A 1126 1.56 17.59 28.33
C ASN A 1126 0.35 17.97 29.21
N LEU A 1127 -0.07 17.08 30.11
CA LEU A 1127 -1.07 17.40 31.14
C LEU A 1127 -0.51 18.23 32.29
N MET A 1128 0.83 18.36 32.38
CA MET A 1128 1.50 19.10 33.46
C MET A 1128 1.71 20.56 33.05
N GLU A 1129 1.46 21.47 34.00
CA GLU A 1129 1.74 22.89 33.88
C GLU A 1129 3.19 23.23 34.26
N ASN A 1130 3.64 24.44 33.94
CA ASN A 1130 4.97 24.90 34.35
C ASN A 1130 5.07 25.05 35.87
N GLY A 1131 5.92 24.25 36.52
CA GLY A 1131 6.12 24.29 37.97
C GLY A 1131 6.82 23.04 38.49
N SER A 1132 6.85 22.89 39.82
CA SER A 1132 7.38 21.68 40.46
C SER A 1132 6.49 20.48 40.16
N LEU A 1133 7.11 19.38 39.74
CA LEU A 1133 6.47 18.12 39.40
C LEU A 1133 7.11 17.01 40.24
N ILE A 1134 6.29 16.06 40.70
CA ILE A 1134 6.76 14.82 41.32
C ILE A 1134 6.57 13.70 40.30
N LEU A 1135 7.67 13.01 39.95
CA LEU A 1135 7.66 11.77 39.19
C LEU A 1135 7.78 10.60 40.16
N GLU A 1136 6.74 9.79 40.27
CA GLU A 1136 6.71 8.66 41.20
C GLU A 1136 6.86 7.36 40.42
N PHE A 1137 7.88 6.57 40.73
CA PHE A 1137 8.09 5.24 40.18
C PHE A 1137 7.53 4.18 41.14
N TYR A 1138 6.89 3.17 40.56
CA TYR A 1138 6.31 2.04 41.24
C TYR A 1138 6.84 0.75 40.63
N ALA A 1139 7.02 -0.24 41.48
CA ALA A 1139 7.42 -1.58 41.13
C ALA A 1139 6.61 -2.52 42.02
N ASN A 1140 6.10 -3.58 41.40
CA ASN A 1140 5.30 -4.62 42.01
C ASN A 1140 5.95 -5.94 41.63
N ASP A 1141 6.35 -6.72 42.61
CA ASP A 1141 6.74 -8.10 42.35
C ASP A 1141 5.51 -8.96 42.05
N THR A 1142 5.75 -10.25 41.81
CA THR A 1142 4.70 -11.23 41.53
C THR A 1142 3.75 -11.48 42.69
N GLU A 1143 4.09 -11.08 43.92
CA GLU A 1143 3.31 -11.35 45.12
C GLU A 1143 2.51 -10.15 45.65
N GLY A 1144 2.72 -8.94 45.09
CA GLY A 1144 1.92 -7.77 45.42
C GLY A 1144 2.75 -6.65 46.02
#